data_AF-A0A1V9Z4T3-F1
#
_entry.id   AF-A0A1V9Z4T3-F1
#
_cell.length_a   1.000
_cell.length_b   1.000
_cell.length_c   1.000
_cell.angle_alpha   90.00
_cell.angle_beta   90.00
_cell.angle_gamma   90.00
#
_symmetry.space_group_name_H-M   'P 1'
#
loop_
_entity.id
_entity.type
_entity.pdbx_description
1 polymer ?
#
loop_
_entity_poly.entity_id
_entity_poly.type
_entity_poly.pdbx_seq_one_letter_code
_entity_poly.pdbx_strand_id
1 'polypeptide(L)'
;MAPPPPSPPRAKGRRGSTTEDLVAWHGMSVKNFTTMVAGGLPHTLRRRALWMDIISTEVKTRSKAKMSQGFISFVASTAASGSPTAPTQAMVAPAPGDVSILSSRRLRPERSSTLLDDKHMVELVSELKDSKFVFIDHTLAPFVLGMSQILLPELHTRSELIKILTFILHREQLPHNDRAILPYGDTTPICVDTFEAVLQTLNPKIYNKILTWRLPRVELFMNLLMVAFSGTFPAALKLRAMDHILVNGCVGLASIALAYLHRRSEHVLRCVSGDAFYDLREENAAAWLAPAQVDEFWKECADMHKSHFLHMYSHRAVQMRAMHMTFNAADASDKYLPDQHLQFAFSSYDWIGFNVDHALAEYKTEMLLKTSFERAYTKIQSVYLNLKTNTQPTWHPPLAHRGLAIDRERGNFLLFGSNGDILGGFHGTTEIPLHQLNWQYPLARRDETDWLFVYTVPEMIYPQLFAWLIDHYEHGSITDDDIGYVHLNDQVLHEMEFILPKSAFSVLSTIAFEAATAYYEADFLPTLVATPEVLLHYNANIRVTLEHVMTVVKKRMFILTNSSWEHTNAVLQYSIGKDWVHFFDIVVTKCVPSIFYDPCNTRRFMELPLLHGSRTLVPMTTPMLERGHVYAGGNVKDLMATLGPTAKVCYVGDHLLHDILLPTENFVAPWDVVAIGHLTAQQVQNFMWSFFFPSSTKVEARCKPTGPFFYLDVGGVFSYWGKKINEACVLCVDSVGRLGDHDMSVASLVQARLDRRRDSIRTRASTTATSSAITTYDKLANIVRPNKVTTASSLTTAMSMHHRSENPAMDRRSSLA
;
A
#
# COMPACT_ATOMS: atom_id res chain seq x y z
N MET A 1 52.55 -12.31 33.66
CA MET A 1 51.16 -12.66 33.28
C MET A 1 50.33 -11.39 33.22
N ALA A 2 49.89 -11.01 32.02
CA ALA A 2 48.72 -10.17 31.77
C ALA A 2 48.16 -10.61 30.39
N PRO A 3 46.86 -10.86 30.24
CA PRO A 3 46.29 -11.45 29.02
C PRO A 3 46.11 -10.39 27.91
N PRO A 4 46.06 -10.81 26.63
CA PRO A 4 45.87 -9.90 25.51
C PRO A 4 44.42 -9.38 25.44
N PRO A 5 44.20 -8.22 24.80
CA PRO A 5 42.86 -7.61 24.74
C PRO A 5 41.90 -8.42 23.86
N PRO A 6 40.59 -8.38 24.15
CA PRO A 6 39.60 -9.15 23.40
C PRO A 6 39.41 -8.58 21.99
N SER A 7 39.33 -9.47 21.00
CA SER A 7 38.98 -9.15 19.62
C SER A 7 37.59 -8.48 19.53
N PRO A 8 37.38 -7.51 18.63
CA PRO A 8 36.09 -6.83 18.50
C PRO A 8 35.00 -7.81 18.06
N PRO A 9 33.74 -7.61 18.50
CA PRO A 9 32.65 -8.49 18.12
C PRO A 9 32.45 -8.42 16.60
N ARG A 10 32.53 -9.58 15.94
CA ARG A 10 32.08 -9.73 14.55
C ARG A 10 30.67 -9.13 14.45
N ALA A 11 30.52 -8.12 13.61
CA ALA A 11 29.21 -7.57 13.25
C ALA A 11 28.30 -8.73 12.83
N LYS A 12 27.22 -8.97 13.59
CA LYS A 12 26.18 -9.92 13.18
C LYS A 12 25.55 -9.36 11.91
N GLY A 13 25.95 -9.92 10.76
CA GLY A 13 25.27 -9.70 9.50
C GLY A 13 23.77 -10.02 9.62
N ARG A 14 22.95 -9.32 8.83
CA ARG A 14 21.53 -9.64 8.62
C ARG A 14 21.36 -11.16 8.52
N ARG A 15 20.53 -11.74 9.38
CA ARG A 15 20.14 -13.16 9.27
C ARG A 15 19.27 -13.31 8.03
N GLY A 16 19.67 -14.18 7.10
CA GLY A 16 19.01 -14.34 5.81
C GLY A 16 17.81 -15.29 5.84
N SER A 17 17.41 -15.67 4.64
CA SER A 17 16.20 -16.44 4.28
C SER A 17 16.00 -17.69 5.15
N THR A 18 14.76 -18.16 5.33
CA THR A 18 14.45 -19.45 5.99
C THR A 18 15.15 -20.64 5.36
N THR A 19 15.47 -20.54 4.08
CA THR A 19 16.31 -21.50 3.39
C THR A 19 17.68 -21.63 4.06
N GLU A 20 18.29 -20.56 4.60
CA GLU A 20 19.62 -20.59 5.28
C GLU A 20 19.62 -21.41 6.58
N ASP A 21 18.52 -21.40 7.33
CA ASP A 21 18.43 -22.08 8.63
C ASP A 21 18.04 -23.57 8.50
N LEU A 22 17.15 -23.94 7.56
CA LEU A 22 16.87 -25.35 7.21
C LEU A 22 18.13 -26.10 6.78
N VAL A 23 18.95 -25.37 6.03
CA VAL A 23 20.21 -25.78 5.44
C VAL A 23 21.28 -25.96 6.51
N ALA A 24 21.33 -25.05 7.50
CA ALA A 24 22.20 -25.18 8.65
C ALA A 24 21.85 -26.42 9.51
N TRP A 25 20.58 -26.80 9.59
CA TRP A 25 20.11 -27.95 10.35
C TRP A 25 20.41 -29.31 9.67
N HIS A 26 20.40 -29.36 8.34
CA HIS A 26 20.74 -30.58 7.57
C HIS A 26 22.18 -30.61 7.03
N GLY A 27 23.04 -29.65 7.39
CA GLY A 27 24.44 -29.60 6.95
C GLY A 27 24.64 -29.33 5.45
N MET A 28 23.60 -28.85 4.75
CA MET A 28 23.68 -28.50 3.33
C MET A 28 23.98 -27.00 3.14
N SER A 29 24.05 -26.50 1.90
CA SER A 29 23.99 -25.05 1.60
C SER A 29 22.62 -24.68 0.99
N VAL A 30 22.18 -23.42 1.10
CA VAL A 30 20.91 -22.93 0.52
C VAL A 30 20.81 -23.23 -0.95
N LYS A 31 21.93 -23.01 -1.62
CA LYS A 31 22.10 -23.31 -3.03
C LYS A 31 21.88 -24.80 -3.28
N ASN A 32 22.45 -25.69 -2.47
CA ASN A 32 22.30 -27.13 -2.63
C ASN A 32 20.87 -27.60 -2.35
N PHE A 33 20.22 -27.09 -1.30
CA PHE A 33 18.84 -27.48 -0.97
C PHE A 33 17.83 -27.00 -2.02
N THR A 34 17.94 -25.75 -2.46
CA THR A 34 17.12 -25.22 -3.56
C THR A 34 17.38 -26.00 -4.86
N THR A 35 18.62 -26.39 -5.11
CA THR A 35 18.99 -27.25 -6.25
C THR A 35 18.39 -28.65 -6.14
N MET A 36 18.29 -29.23 -4.94
CA MET A 36 17.64 -30.53 -4.74
C MET A 36 16.13 -30.47 -4.97
N VAL A 37 15.46 -29.43 -4.50
CA VAL A 37 14.02 -29.22 -4.75
C VAL A 37 13.78 -29.00 -6.25
N ALA A 38 14.63 -28.21 -6.90
CA ALA A 38 14.63 -28.02 -8.35
C ALA A 38 14.88 -29.34 -9.12
N GLY A 39 15.78 -30.19 -8.63
CA GLY A 39 16.06 -31.52 -9.20
C GLY A 39 15.01 -32.59 -8.89
N GLY A 40 14.05 -32.30 -8.00
CA GLY A 40 13.10 -33.25 -7.48
C GLY A 40 13.64 -34.01 -6.26
N LEU A 41 12.86 -34.03 -5.18
CA LEU A 41 13.25 -34.77 -3.97
C LEU A 41 13.14 -36.28 -4.19
N PRO A 42 14.11 -37.08 -3.72
CA PRO A 42 14.05 -38.54 -3.81
C PRO A 42 12.80 -39.13 -3.14
N HIS A 43 12.25 -40.20 -3.70
CA HIS A 43 11.10 -40.90 -3.13
C HIS A 43 11.37 -41.52 -1.75
N THR A 44 12.64 -41.73 -1.40
CA THR A 44 13.06 -42.24 -0.08
C THR A 44 12.97 -41.19 1.03
N LEU A 45 12.78 -39.92 0.69
CA LEU A 45 12.74 -38.80 1.61
C LEU A 45 11.32 -38.62 2.16
N ARG A 46 11.17 -38.63 3.49
CA ARG A 46 9.85 -38.45 4.14
C ARG A 46 9.43 -36.98 4.07
N ARG A 47 8.67 -36.61 3.03
CA ARG A 47 8.22 -35.22 2.77
C ARG A 47 7.51 -34.56 3.94
N ARG A 48 6.69 -35.31 4.69
CA ARG A 48 6.06 -34.80 5.92
C ARG A 48 7.06 -34.19 6.90
N ALA A 49 8.16 -34.88 7.20
CA ALA A 49 9.16 -34.39 8.16
C ALA A 49 9.78 -33.08 7.65
N LEU A 50 10.16 -33.08 6.37
CA LEU A 50 10.70 -31.90 5.70
C LEU A 50 9.76 -30.69 5.78
N TRP A 51 8.48 -30.86 5.41
CA TRP A 51 7.51 -29.77 5.41
C TRP A 51 7.29 -29.19 6.82
N MET A 52 7.20 -30.04 7.83
CA MET A 52 7.05 -29.60 9.22
C MET A 52 8.29 -28.89 9.75
N ASP A 53 9.49 -29.33 9.35
CA ASP A 53 10.74 -28.70 9.74
C ASP A 53 10.89 -27.32 9.11
N ILE A 54 10.45 -27.15 7.85
CA ILE A 54 10.38 -25.84 7.18
C ILE A 54 9.53 -24.87 8.01
N ILE A 55 8.31 -25.28 8.36
CA ILE A 55 7.39 -24.45 9.14
C ILE A 55 7.98 -24.11 10.50
N SER A 56 8.53 -25.10 11.22
CA SER A 56 9.09 -24.89 12.56
C SER A 56 10.25 -23.90 12.56
N THR A 57 11.08 -23.93 11.53
CA THR A 57 12.23 -23.03 11.36
C THR A 57 11.77 -21.62 11.04
N GLU A 58 10.76 -21.48 10.18
CA GLU A 58 10.18 -20.18 9.83
C GLU A 58 9.43 -19.53 11.02
N VAL A 59 8.73 -20.34 11.80
CA VAL A 59 8.08 -19.92 13.05
C VAL A 59 9.13 -19.45 14.07
N LYS A 60 10.23 -20.20 14.26
CA LYS A 60 11.31 -19.84 15.18
C LYS A 60 12.02 -18.54 14.77
N THR A 61 12.29 -18.35 13.48
CA THR A 61 12.92 -17.12 12.97
C THR A 61 12.03 -15.89 13.11
N ARG A 62 10.71 -16.04 12.90
CA ARG A 62 9.76 -14.93 13.01
C ARG A 62 9.34 -14.60 14.44
N SER A 63 9.51 -15.51 15.41
CA SER A 63 9.11 -15.39 16.84
C SER A 63 9.48 -14.11 17.61
N LYS A 64 10.35 -13.26 17.06
CA LYS A 64 10.71 -11.93 17.60
C LYS A 64 9.82 -10.78 17.14
N ALA A 65 8.78 -11.00 16.31
CA ALA A 65 7.81 -9.98 15.92
C ALA A 65 6.46 -10.18 16.66
N LYS A 66 5.90 -9.12 17.25
CA LYS A 66 4.66 -9.21 18.06
C LYS A 66 3.47 -9.82 17.28
N MET A 67 3.30 -9.50 15.99
CA MET A 67 2.26 -10.11 15.13
C MET A 67 2.42 -11.63 14.92
N SER A 68 3.65 -12.13 14.89
CA SER A 68 3.88 -13.57 14.73
C SER A 68 3.56 -14.38 15.98
N GLN A 69 3.44 -13.78 17.18
CA GLN A 69 3.13 -14.57 18.38
C GLN A 69 1.71 -15.17 18.36
N GLY A 70 0.73 -14.48 17.77
CA GLY A 70 -0.63 -15.02 17.60
C GLY A 70 -0.68 -16.17 16.59
N PHE A 71 -0.03 -16.02 15.43
CA PHE A 71 0.10 -17.07 14.42
C PHE A 71 0.89 -18.28 14.96
N ILE A 72 2.00 -18.03 15.66
CA ILE A 72 2.83 -19.05 16.29
C ILE A 72 2.04 -19.79 17.38
N SER A 73 1.26 -19.07 18.19
CA SER A 73 0.37 -19.66 19.20
C SER A 73 -0.73 -20.50 18.56
N PHE A 74 -1.31 -20.10 17.42
CA PHE A 74 -2.29 -20.89 16.67
C PHE A 74 -1.69 -22.15 16.04
N VAL A 75 -0.52 -22.03 15.40
CA VAL A 75 0.22 -23.17 14.84
C VAL A 75 0.70 -24.12 15.96
N ALA A 76 1.00 -23.59 17.15
CA ALA A 76 1.38 -24.38 18.31
C ALA A 76 0.18 -25.01 19.05
N SER A 77 -0.96 -24.33 19.17
CA SER A 77 -2.16 -24.84 19.85
C SER A 77 -2.84 -25.96 19.05
N THR A 78 -2.79 -25.87 17.72
CA THR A 78 -3.16 -26.98 16.82
C THR A 78 -2.17 -28.16 16.88
N ALA A 79 -1.05 -28.07 17.61
CA ALA A 79 -0.19 -29.21 17.97
C ALA A 79 -0.61 -29.89 19.28
N ALA A 80 -1.41 -29.22 20.12
CA ALA A 80 -1.81 -29.68 21.45
C ALA A 80 -3.21 -30.33 21.49
N SER A 81 -3.86 -30.56 20.35
CA SER A 81 -5.19 -31.19 20.29
C SER A 81 -5.15 -32.72 20.49
N GLY A 82 -4.54 -33.13 21.61
CA GLY A 82 -4.93 -34.32 22.35
C GLY A 82 -5.47 -33.88 23.72
N SER A 83 -6.80 -33.82 23.86
CA SER A 83 -7.56 -33.50 25.10
C SER A 83 -7.45 -32.06 25.64
N PRO A 84 -8.56 -31.41 26.08
CA PRO A 84 -8.52 -30.04 26.57
C PRO A 84 -8.14 -30.01 28.06
N THR A 85 -7.16 -29.19 28.42
CA THR A 85 -7.07 -28.59 29.76
C THR A 85 -6.79 -27.10 29.60
N ALA A 86 -7.63 -26.29 30.24
CA ALA A 86 -7.61 -24.82 30.22
C ALA A 86 -6.26 -24.24 30.70
N PRO A 87 -5.89 -23.01 30.28
CA PRO A 87 -4.65 -22.39 30.71
C PRO A 87 -4.82 -21.71 32.07
N THR A 88 -4.12 -22.20 33.09
CA THR A 88 -3.91 -21.45 34.34
C THR A 88 -2.43 -21.19 34.56
N GLN A 89 -2.12 -19.90 34.63
CA GLN A 89 -1.17 -19.23 35.52
C GLN A 89 0.28 -19.73 35.68
N ALA A 90 1.18 -18.78 35.38
CA ALA A 90 2.35 -18.38 36.16
C ALA A 90 3.63 -19.25 36.17
N MET A 91 4.72 -18.49 36.19
CA MET A 91 6.13 -18.86 36.31
C MET A 91 6.42 -19.71 37.56
N VAL A 92 7.37 -20.65 37.50
CA VAL A 92 8.45 -20.95 38.48
C VAL A 92 9.24 -22.20 38.00
N ALA A 93 10.55 -22.19 38.26
CA ALA A 93 11.56 -23.22 37.91
C ALA A 93 11.40 -24.55 38.70
N PRO A 94 12.10 -25.65 38.31
CA PRO A 94 11.73 -27.01 38.69
C PRO A 94 12.41 -27.51 39.99
N ALA A 95 11.77 -28.48 40.66
CA ALA A 95 12.39 -29.36 41.65
C ALA A 95 12.16 -30.84 41.26
N PRO A 96 13.12 -31.76 41.52
CA PRO A 96 13.05 -33.15 41.07
C PRO A 96 12.50 -34.10 42.16
N GLY A 97 11.78 -35.16 41.76
CA GLY A 97 11.41 -36.25 42.66
C GLY A 97 10.36 -37.25 42.11
N ASP A 98 10.82 -38.50 41.96
CA ASP A 98 10.13 -39.79 42.20
C ASP A 98 8.98 -40.34 41.33
N VAL A 99 9.38 -41.29 40.44
CA VAL A 99 9.06 -42.74 40.37
C VAL A 99 7.61 -43.28 40.57
N SER A 100 7.10 -43.86 39.45
CA SER A 100 6.12 -44.99 39.30
C SER A 100 4.68 -44.76 39.79
N ILE A 101 3.60 -45.30 39.20
CA ILE A 101 3.26 -46.71 38.89
C ILE A 101 2.18 -46.76 37.78
N LEU A 102 2.29 -47.78 36.94
CA LEU A 102 1.33 -48.23 35.92
C LEU A 102 -0.11 -48.44 36.43
N SER A 103 -1.12 -48.05 35.66
CA SER A 103 -2.41 -48.77 35.67
C SER A 103 -3.18 -48.56 34.36
N SER A 104 -3.14 -49.64 33.58
CA SER A 104 -3.95 -50.02 32.43
C SER A 104 -5.38 -49.47 32.34
N ARG A 105 -5.70 -48.82 31.21
CA ARG A 105 -7.06 -48.90 30.62
C ARG A 105 -7.03 -48.80 29.09
N ARG A 106 -7.09 -49.99 28.49
CA ARG A 106 -7.62 -50.39 27.17
C ARG A 106 -7.61 -49.32 26.05
N LEU A 107 -6.68 -49.52 25.13
CA LEU A 107 -6.71 -49.06 23.74
C LEU A 107 -8.08 -49.37 23.11
N ARG A 108 -8.77 -48.33 22.62
CA ARG A 108 -9.75 -48.46 21.52
C ARG A 108 -8.96 -48.34 20.21
N PRO A 109 -9.29 -49.11 19.16
CA PRO A 109 -8.53 -49.06 17.92
C PRO A 109 -8.76 -47.72 17.23
N GLU A 110 -7.66 -47.08 16.82
CA GLU A 110 -7.66 -45.98 15.86
C GLU A 110 -8.47 -46.40 14.62
N ARG A 111 -9.53 -45.66 14.30
CA ARG A 111 -10.12 -45.72 12.97
C ARG A 111 -9.18 -44.97 12.04
N SER A 112 -8.55 -45.70 11.13
CA SER A 112 -7.94 -45.14 9.92
C SER A 112 -8.99 -44.34 9.16
N SER A 113 -8.86 -43.02 9.16
CA SER A 113 -9.73 -42.12 8.40
C SER A 113 -9.55 -42.40 6.90
N THR A 114 -10.54 -43.06 6.32
CA THR A 114 -10.71 -43.26 4.89
C THR A 114 -11.28 -41.98 4.27
N LEU A 115 -10.66 -41.53 3.18
CA LEU A 115 -11.10 -40.56 2.15
C LEU A 115 -12.13 -39.49 2.61
N LEU A 116 -11.66 -38.25 2.72
CA LEU A 116 -12.52 -37.07 2.92
C LEU A 116 -13.37 -36.82 1.67
N ASP A 117 -14.68 -37.09 1.74
CA ASP A 117 -15.68 -36.66 0.72
C ASP A 117 -15.71 -35.13 0.55
N ASP A 118 -16.25 -34.62 -0.57
CA ASP A 118 -16.39 -33.18 -0.91
C ASP A 118 -16.95 -32.33 0.24
N LYS A 119 -17.83 -32.88 1.07
CA LYS A 119 -18.40 -32.23 2.26
C LYS A 119 -17.32 -31.81 3.27
N HIS A 120 -16.33 -32.66 3.51
CA HIS A 120 -15.25 -32.35 4.45
C HIS A 120 -14.26 -31.31 3.91
N MET A 121 -14.14 -31.22 2.59
CA MET A 121 -13.32 -30.19 1.93
C MET A 121 -13.96 -28.80 2.06
N VAL A 122 -15.29 -28.73 1.99
CA VAL A 122 -16.05 -27.51 2.31
C VAL A 122 -15.87 -27.11 3.78
N GLU A 123 -15.92 -28.08 4.70
CA GLU A 123 -15.65 -27.83 6.12
C GLU A 123 -14.21 -27.35 6.38
N LEU A 124 -13.21 -27.87 5.66
CA LEU A 124 -11.82 -27.41 5.76
C LEU A 124 -11.68 -25.95 5.31
N VAL A 125 -12.30 -25.59 4.19
CA VAL A 125 -12.31 -24.20 3.71
C VAL A 125 -13.03 -23.30 4.72
N SER A 126 -14.13 -23.77 5.32
CA SER A 126 -14.82 -23.04 6.41
C SER A 126 -13.91 -22.83 7.62
N GLU A 127 -13.22 -23.88 8.08
CA GLU A 127 -12.33 -23.82 9.24
C GLU A 127 -11.12 -22.90 9.01
N LEU A 128 -10.58 -22.87 7.78
CA LEU A 128 -9.54 -21.91 7.39
C LEU A 128 -10.07 -20.48 7.24
N LYS A 129 -11.31 -20.29 6.77
CA LYS A 129 -11.99 -18.98 6.74
C LYS A 129 -12.22 -18.43 8.14
N ASP A 130 -12.52 -19.31 9.09
CA ASP A 130 -12.69 -18.96 10.50
C ASP A 130 -11.34 -18.67 11.19
N SER A 131 -10.21 -18.96 10.53
CA SER A 131 -8.89 -18.59 11.03
C SER A 131 -8.65 -17.09 10.87
N LYS A 132 -8.18 -16.43 11.94
CA LYS A 132 -7.89 -14.98 11.94
C LYS A 132 -6.64 -14.58 11.13
N PHE A 133 -6.02 -15.50 10.39
CA PHE A 133 -4.69 -15.33 9.81
C PHE A 133 -4.64 -15.35 8.29
N VAL A 134 -5.69 -15.85 7.65
CA VAL A 134 -5.74 -16.07 6.21
C VAL A 134 -7.14 -15.72 5.70
N PHE A 135 -7.19 -14.96 4.60
CA PHE A 135 -8.43 -14.67 3.89
C PHE A 135 -8.64 -15.70 2.78
N ILE A 136 -9.81 -16.35 2.74
CA ILE A 136 -10.17 -17.27 1.67
C ILE A 136 -11.51 -16.85 1.09
N ASP A 137 -11.52 -16.49 -0.18
CA ASP A 137 -12.71 -16.19 -0.95
C ASP A 137 -12.98 -17.25 -2.03
N HIS A 138 -13.93 -16.97 -2.92
CA HIS A 138 -14.28 -17.84 -4.03
C HIS A 138 -13.16 -17.97 -5.08
N THR A 139 -12.27 -16.98 -5.22
CA THR A 139 -11.15 -17.01 -6.18
C THR A 139 -9.99 -17.84 -5.68
N LEU A 140 -9.71 -17.81 -4.37
CA LEU A 140 -8.63 -18.56 -3.74
C LEU A 140 -9.04 -20.00 -3.43
N ALA A 141 -10.33 -20.26 -3.14
CA ALA A 141 -10.82 -21.57 -2.73
C ALA A 141 -10.39 -22.73 -3.66
N PRO A 142 -10.44 -22.62 -5.00
CA PRO A 142 -9.99 -23.69 -5.90
C PRO A 142 -8.52 -24.09 -5.69
N PHE A 143 -7.63 -23.12 -5.41
CA PHE A 143 -6.22 -23.38 -5.13
C PHE A 143 -6.05 -24.13 -3.81
N VAL A 144 -6.81 -23.74 -2.77
CA VAL A 144 -6.81 -24.42 -1.47
C VAL A 144 -7.26 -25.86 -1.61
N LEU A 145 -8.32 -26.11 -2.37
CA LEU A 145 -8.83 -27.46 -2.65
C LEU A 145 -7.80 -28.30 -3.44
N GLY A 146 -7.21 -27.73 -4.50
CA GLY A 146 -6.19 -28.41 -5.31
C GLY A 146 -4.93 -28.77 -4.52
N MET A 147 -4.44 -27.86 -3.68
CA MET A 147 -3.32 -28.15 -2.76
C MET A 147 -3.70 -29.24 -1.75
N SER A 148 -4.90 -29.17 -1.20
CA SER A 148 -5.38 -30.14 -0.21
C SER A 148 -5.45 -31.56 -0.76
N GLN A 149 -5.89 -31.73 -2.01
CA GLN A 149 -5.94 -33.05 -2.68
C GLN A 149 -4.56 -33.70 -2.85
N ILE A 150 -3.50 -32.89 -2.99
CA ILE A 150 -2.11 -33.40 -3.12
C ILE A 150 -1.49 -33.66 -1.75
N LEU A 151 -1.74 -32.77 -0.78
CA LEU A 151 -1.11 -32.84 0.54
C LEU A 151 -1.76 -33.92 1.41
N LEU A 152 -3.08 -34.12 1.32
CA LEU A 152 -3.80 -35.02 2.20
C LEU A 152 -3.29 -36.47 2.19
N PRO A 153 -2.99 -37.11 1.03
CA PRO A 153 -2.44 -38.47 1.01
C PRO A 153 -1.07 -38.62 1.69
N GLU A 154 -0.30 -37.53 1.77
CA GLU A 154 1.05 -37.51 2.35
C GLU A 154 1.06 -37.15 3.85
N LEU A 155 -0.05 -36.59 4.35
CA LEU A 155 -0.21 -36.11 5.73
C LEU A 155 -1.08 -37.08 6.54
N HIS A 156 -0.73 -37.27 7.81
CA HIS A 156 -1.39 -38.30 8.64
C HIS A 156 -2.59 -37.72 9.41
N THR A 157 -2.71 -36.39 9.50
CA THR A 157 -3.76 -35.71 10.26
C THR A 157 -4.26 -34.44 9.57
N ARG A 158 -5.54 -34.12 9.76
CA ARG A 158 -6.16 -32.87 9.30
C ARG A 158 -5.50 -31.62 9.89
N SER A 159 -4.98 -31.70 11.12
CA SER A 159 -4.29 -30.57 11.76
C SER A 159 -2.96 -30.22 11.08
N GLU A 160 -2.22 -31.22 10.57
CA GLU A 160 -1.01 -30.99 9.78
C GLU A 160 -1.33 -30.31 8.44
N LEU A 161 -2.42 -30.72 7.79
CA LEU A 161 -2.89 -30.10 6.57
C LEU A 161 -3.22 -28.63 6.77
N ILE A 162 -4.00 -28.31 7.82
CA ILE A 162 -4.33 -26.93 8.19
C ILE A 162 -3.05 -26.11 8.42
N LYS A 163 -2.08 -26.64 9.17
CA LYS A 163 -0.81 -25.92 9.43
C LYS A 163 -0.06 -25.56 8.14
N ILE A 164 0.07 -26.52 7.23
CA ILE A 164 0.78 -26.30 5.96
C ILE A 164 0.03 -25.29 5.09
N LEU A 165 -1.28 -25.44 4.95
CA LEU A 165 -2.11 -24.52 4.17
C LEU A 165 -2.09 -23.11 4.76
N THR A 166 -2.32 -22.96 6.07
CA THR A 166 -2.26 -21.65 6.73
C THR A 166 -0.88 -21.02 6.55
N PHE A 167 0.20 -21.79 6.62
CA PHE A 167 1.56 -21.28 6.38
C PHE A 167 1.76 -20.77 4.94
N ILE A 168 1.41 -21.57 3.93
CA ILE A 168 1.54 -21.19 2.52
C ILE A 168 0.72 -19.93 2.23
N LEU A 169 -0.55 -19.94 2.63
CA LEU A 169 -1.48 -18.85 2.36
C LEU A 169 -1.10 -17.59 3.14
N HIS A 170 -0.70 -17.70 4.41
CA HIS A 170 -0.24 -16.54 5.17
C HIS A 170 1.00 -15.90 4.54
N ARG A 171 1.97 -16.71 4.07
CA ARG A 171 3.16 -16.20 3.37
C ARG A 171 2.77 -15.52 2.06
N GLU A 172 1.85 -16.10 1.31
CA GLU A 172 1.38 -15.56 0.04
C GLU A 172 0.68 -14.21 0.23
N GLN A 173 -0.13 -14.10 1.27
CA GLN A 173 -0.95 -12.94 1.60
C GLN A 173 -0.19 -11.83 2.34
N LEU A 174 1.13 -11.96 2.50
CA LEU A 174 1.93 -10.92 3.14
C LEU A 174 1.89 -9.63 2.30
N PRO A 175 1.66 -8.46 2.91
CA PRO A 175 1.59 -7.19 2.19
C PRO A 175 2.87 -6.76 1.47
N HIS A 176 3.99 -7.47 1.62
CA HIS A 176 5.26 -7.13 0.96
C HIS A 176 5.70 -8.21 -0.03
N ASN A 177 4.82 -9.17 -0.32
CA ASN A 177 5.10 -10.22 -1.27
C ASN A 177 5.05 -9.67 -2.69
N ASP A 178 6.23 -9.33 -3.22
CA ASP A 178 6.44 -8.89 -4.61
C ASP A 178 6.32 -10.04 -5.61
N ARG A 179 6.08 -11.26 -5.13
CA ARG A 179 5.94 -12.50 -5.90
C ARG A 179 4.61 -13.20 -5.65
N ALA A 180 3.62 -12.50 -5.13
CA ALA A 180 2.29 -13.06 -5.02
C ALA A 180 1.72 -13.38 -6.41
N ILE A 181 1.03 -14.51 -6.53
CA ILE A 181 0.32 -14.96 -7.74
C ILE A 181 -1.05 -15.54 -7.40
N LEU A 182 -1.29 -16.01 -6.16
CA LEU A 182 -2.63 -16.48 -5.79
C LEU A 182 -3.56 -15.28 -5.67
N PRO A 183 -4.68 -15.24 -6.42
CA PRO A 183 -5.68 -14.20 -6.25
C PRO A 183 -6.37 -14.35 -4.90
N TYR A 184 -6.60 -13.23 -4.23
CA TYR A 184 -7.50 -13.17 -3.09
C TYR A 184 -7.97 -11.72 -2.88
N GLY A 185 -9.27 -11.56 -2.65
CA GLY A 185 -9.92 -10.26 -2.54
C GLY A 185 -9.53 -9.33 -3.69
N ASP A 186 -9.13 -8.12 -3.32
CA ASP A 186 -8.81 -7.05 -4.26
C ASP A 186 -7.45 -7.20 -4.97
N THR A 187 -6.68 -8.26 -4.67
CA THR A 187 -5.38 -8.50 -5.34
C THR A 187 -5.51 -9.27 -6.65
N THR A 188 -6.70 -9.82 -6.94
CA THR A 188 -6.96 -10.64 -8.13
C THR A 188 -6.57 -9.94 -9.44
N PRO A 189 -6.98 -8.68 -9.70
CA PRO A 189 -6.60 -7.99 -10.93
C PRO A 189 -5.09 -7.80 -11.04
N ILE A 190 -4.41 -7.48 -9.94
CA ILE A 190 -2.95 -7.30 -9.89
C ILE A 190 -2.22 -8.60 -10.25
N CYS A 191 -2.61 -9.73 -9.65
CA CYS A 191 -2.01 -11.04 -9.91
C CYS A 191 -2.20 -11.45 -11.37
N VAL A 192 -3.40 -11.23 -11.91
CA VAL A 192 -3.75 -11.51 -13.30
C VAL A 192 -2.94 -10.66 -14.27
N ASP A 193 -2.90 -9.34 -14.08
CA ASP A 193 -2.10 -8.40 -14.89
C ASP A 193 -0.61 -8.75 -14.87
N THR A 194 -0.11 -9.14 -13.71
CA THR A 194 1.30 -9.51 -13.52
C THR A 194 1.64 -10.74 -14.36
N PHE A 195 0.80 -11.79 -14.27
CA PHE A 195 1.03 -13.02 -15.01
C PHE A 195 0.86 -12.81 -16.52
N GLU A 196 -0.13 -12.02 -16.93
CA GLU A 196 -0.33 -11.63 -18.33
C GLU A 196 0.89 -10.90 -18.90
N ALA A 197 1.40 -9.87 -18.21
CA ALA A 197 2.55 -9.11 -18.67
C ALA A 197 3.81 -9.98 -18.79
N VAL A 198 3.95 -10.97 -17.90
CA VAL A 198 5.01 -11.97 -17.97
C VAL A 198 4.82 -12.91 -19.17
N LEU A 199 3.60 -13.38 -19.42
CA LEU A 199 3.27 -14.22 -20.57
C LEU A 199 3.52 -13.50 -21.89
N GLN A 200 3.10 -12.24 -22.00
CA GLN A 200 3.35 -11.38 -23.16
C GLN A 200 4.86 -11.22 -23.41
N THR A 201 5.65 -11.07 -22.35
CA THR A 201 7.11 -10.90 -22.46
C THR A 201 7.82 -12.18 -22.90
N LEU A 202 7.44 -13.34 -22.34
CA LEU A 202 8.13 -14.60 -22.59
C LEU A 202 7.61 -15.37 -23.82
N ASN A 203 6.31 -15.33 -24.09
CA ASN A 203 5.66 -16.09 -25.16
C ASN A 203 4.67 -15.21 -25.96
N PRO A 204 5.14 -14.17 -26.67
CA PRO A 204 4.27 -13.21 -27.38
C PRO A 204 3.39 -13.86 -28.45
N LYS A 205 3.86 -14.94 -29.10
CA LYS A 205 3.08 -15.68 -30.11
C LYS A 205 1.82 -16.32 -29.51
N ILE A 206 1.98 -16.96 -28.35
CA ILE A 206 0.87 -17.59 -27.64
C ILE A 206 -0.08 -16.51 -27.13
N TYR A 207 0.47 -15.44 -26.52
CA TYR A 207 -0.33 -14.32 -26.05
C TYR A 207 -1.20 -13.72 -27.16
N ASN A 208 -0.60 -13.38 -28.31
CA ASN A 208 -1.33 -12.83 -29.46
C ASN A 208 -2.41 -13.78 -29.98
N LYS A 209 -2.17 -15.10 -29.93
CA LYS A 209 -3.17 -16.11 -30.30
C LYS A 209 -4.34 -16.12 -29.31
N ILE A 210 -4.06 -16.08 -28.01
CA ILE A 210 -5.10 -16.02 -26.96
C ILE A 210 -5.99 -14.78 -27.13
N LEU A 211 -5.41 -13.62 -27.50
CA LEU A 211 -6.18 -12.39 -27.75
C LEU A 211 -7.27 -12.58 -28.80
N THR A 212 -7.06 -13.46 -29.79
CA THR A 212 -8.04 -13.71 -30.86
C THR A 212 -9.30 -14.44 -30.37
N TRP A 213 -9.22 -15.16 -29.25
CA TRP A 213 -10.31 -16.00 -28.76
C TRP A 213 -11.32 -15.25 -27.89
N ARG A 214 -11.01 -14.03 -27.44
CA ARG A 214 -11.87 -13.24 -26.53
C ARG A 214 -12.34 -14.06 -25.32
N LEU A 215 -11.41 -14.70 -24.63
CA LEU A 215 -11.73 -15.47 -23.41
C LEU A 215 -11.91 -14.55 -22.19
N PRO A 216 -12.77 -14.93 -21.22
CA PRO A 216 -12.82 -14.29 -19.91
C PRO A 216 -11.45 -14.37 -19.22
N ARG A 217 -10.98 -13.21 -18.78
CA ARG A 217 -9.57 -13.02 -18.42
C ARG A 217 -9.20 -13.74 -17.12
N VAL A 218 -9.94 -13.49 -16.04
CA VAL A 218 -9.74 -14.14 -14.74
C VAL A 218 -9.84 -15.66 -14.91
N GLU A 219 -10.88 -16.14 -15.59
CA GLU A 219 -11.09 -17.56 -15.81
C GLU A 219 -9.90 -18.23 -16.51
N LEU A 220 -9.43 -17.65 -17.63
CA LEU A 220 -8.27 -18.15 -18.37
C LEU A 220 -7.03 -18.29 -17.49
N PHE A 221 -6.70 -17.24 -16.72
CA PHE A 221 -5.48 -17.23 -15.92
C PHE A 221 -5.56 -18.15 -14.71
N MET A 222 -6.72 -18.23 -14.05
CA MET A 222 -6.92 -19.20 -12.97
C MET A 222 -6.79 -20.62 -13.49
N ASN A 223 -7.39 -20.91 -14.63
CA ASN A 223 -7.28 -22.19 -15.31
C ASN A 223 -5.83 -22.56 -15.64
N LEU A 224 -5.02 -21.61 -16.11
CA LEU A 224 -3.60 -21.82 -16.39
C LEU A 224 -2.78 -22.10 -15.12
N LEU A 225 -3.02 -21.35 -14.05
CA LEU A 225 -2.32 -21.52 -12.77
C LEU A 225 -2.73 -22.83 -12.07
N MET A 226 -3.97 -23.30 -12.30
CA MET A 226 -4.48 -24.56 -11.78
C MET A 226 -3.97 -25.80 -12.52
N VAL A 227 -3.22 -25.65 -13.61
CA VAL A 227 -2.68 -26.79 -14.40
C VAL A 227 -1.94 -27.78 -13.50
N ALA A 228 -1.10 -27.32 -12.56
CA ALA A 228 -0.35 -28.20 -11.66
C ALA A 228 -1.24 -29.04 -10.72
N PHE A 229 -2.49 -28.63 -10.52
CA PHE A 229 -3.46 -29.27 -9.62
C PHE A 229 -4.50 -30.11 -10.39
N SER A 230 -4.70 -29.84 -11.67
CA SER A 230 -5.66 -30.52 -12.55
C SER A 230 -5.48 -32.05 -12.58
N GLY A 231 -6.57 -32.79 -12.82
CA GLY A 231 -6.55 -34.26 -12.97
C GLY A 231 -5.65 -34.73 -14.13
N THR A 232 -5.39 -33.85 -15.09
CA THR A 232 -4.64 -34.12 -16.32
C THR A 232 -3.15 -33.83 -16.22
N PHE A 233 -2.68 -33.32 -15.07
CA PHE A 233 -1.26 -33.15 -14.80
C PHE A 233 -0.64 -34.42 -14.19
N PRO A 234 0.58 -34.83 -14.59
CA PRO A 234 1.19 -36.06 -14.11
C PRO A 234 1.26 -36.12 -12.57
N ALA A 235 0.71 -37.18 -11.98
CA ALA A 235 0.65 -37.37 -10.53
C ALA A 235 2.04 -37.30 -9.87
N ALA A 236 3.08 -37.83 -10.52
CA ALA A 236 4.46 -37.77 -10.05
C ALA A 236 5.01 -36.35 -9.91
N LEU A 237 4.49 -35.39 -10.69
CA LEU A 237 4.93 -33.99 -10.67
C LEU A 237 4.12 -33.11 -9.73
N LYS A 238 2.86 -33.48 -9.42
CA LYS A 238 2.00 -32.75 -8.48
C LYS A 238 2.67 -32.54 -7.12
N LEU A 239 3.33 -33.58 -6.63
CA LEU A 239 4.02 -33.52 -5.34
C LEU A 239 5.31 -32.68 -5.39
N ARG A 240 6.04 -32.74 -6.52
CA ARG A 240 7.20 -31.86 -6.75
C ARG A 240 6.77 -30.39 -6.86
N ALA A 241 5.60 -30.11 -7.42
CA ALA A 241 5.02 -28.76 -7.44
C ALA A 241 4.78 -28.23 -6.01
N MET A 242 4.33 -29.09 -5.09
CA MET A 242 4.15 -28.69 -3.69
C MET A 242 5.47 -28.45 -2.95
N ASP A 243 6.47 -29.30 -3.18
CA ASP A 243 7.83 -29.07 -2.66
C ASP A 243 8.38 -27.72 -3.16
N HIS A 244 8.17 -27.42 -4.44
CA HIS A 244 8.60 -26.17 -5.07
C HIS A 244 7.88 -24.95 -4.49
N ILE A 245 6.55 -25.03 -4.29
CA ILE A 245 5.75 -23.94 -3.69
C ILE A 245 6.19 -23.69 -2.25
N LEU A 246 6.39 -24.73 -1.44
CA LEU A 246 6.81 -24.58 -0.04
C LEU A 246 8.15 -23.86 0.10
N VAL A 247 9.09 -24.08 -0.84
CA VAL A 247 10.41 -23.45 -0.79
C VAL A 247 10.44 -22.08 -1.46
N ASN A 248 9.81 -21.93 -2.62
CA ASN A 248 9.98 -20.75 -3.48
C ASN A 248 8.79 -19.77 -3.48
N GLY A 249 7.67 -20.10 -2.82
CA GLY A 249 6.45 -19.30 -2.91
C GLY A 249 5.50 -19.79 -4.00
N CYS A 250 4.28 -19.26 -4.03
CA CYS A 250 3.30 -19.70 -5.02
C CYS A 250 3.63 -19.24 -6.44
N VAL A 251 4.54 -18.26 -6.61
CA VAL A 251 5.11 -17.87 -7.93
C VAL A 251 5.66 -19.06 -8.72
N GLY A 252 5.99 -20.17 -8.04
CA GLY A 252 6.29 -21.45 -8.68
C GLY A 252 5.21 -21.95 -9.65
N LEU A 253 3.93 -21.67 -9.38
CA LEU A 253 2.80 -21.99 -10.25
C LEU A 253 2.91 -21.27 -11.60
N ALA A 254 3.32 -20.00 -11.60
CA ALA A 254 3.52 -19.24 -12.82
C ALA A 254 4.63 -19.87 -13.69
N SER A 255 5.75 -20.29 -13.10
CA SER A 255 6.81 -20.98 -13.84
C SER A 255 6.36 -22.33 -14.43
N ILE A 256 5.55 -23.09 -13.69
CA ILE A 256 5.00 -24.38 -14.19
C ILE A 256 4.03 -24.13 -15.35
N ALA A 257 3.13 -23.16 -15.21
CA ALA A 257 2.17 -22.81 -16.26
C ALA A 257 2.87 -22.32 -17.54
N LEU A 258 3.94 -21.52 -17.42
CA LEU A 258 4.73 -21.06 -18.56
C LEU A 258 5.50 -22.19 -19.26
N ALA A 259 6.08 -23.12 -18.49
CA ALA A 259 6.74 -24.30 -19.04
C ALA A 259 5.74 -25.21 -19.78
N TYR A 260 4.54 -25.40 -19.22
CA TYR A 260 3.44 -26.12 -19.86
C TYR A 260 3.05 -25.47 -21.20
N LEU A 261 2.82 -24.16 -21.23
CA LEU A 261 2.49 -23.42 -22.45
C LEU A 261 3.61 -23.50 -23.49
N HIS A 262 4.86 -23.42 -23.07
CA HIS A 262 6.01 -23.53 -23.97
C HIS A 262 6.04 -24.91 -24.66
N ARG A 263 5.88 -25.98 -23.88
CA ARG A 263 5.86 -27.36 -24.40
C ARG A 263 4.68 -27.63 -25.32
N ARG A 264 3.52 -27.01 -25.05
CA ARG A 264 2.29 -27.14 -25.84
C ARG A 264 2.16 -26.10 -26.96
N SER A 265 3.17 -25.28 -27.19
CA SER A 265 3.08 -24.08 -28.05
C SER A 265 2.52 -24.34 -29.45
N GLU A 266 2.98 -25.38 -30.16
CA GLU A 266 2.45 -25.69 -31.49
C GLU A 266 0.97 -26.06 -31.49
N HIS A 267 0.51 -26.82 -30.49
CA HIS A 267 -0.88 -27.25 -30.36
C HIS A 267 -1.77 -26.05 -30.03
N VAL A 268 -1.33 -25.19 -29.09
CA VAL A 268 -2.02 -23.96 -28.72
C VAL A 268 -2.18 -23.02 -29.93
N LEU A 269 -1.16 -22.91 -30.79
CA LEU A 269 -1.22 -22.09 -32.00
C LEU A 269 -2.20 -22.64 -33.06
N ARG A 270 -2.42 -23.96 -33.07
CA ARG A 270 -3.38 -24.64 -33.97
C ARG A 270 -4.83 -24.57 -33.49
N CYS A 271 -5.08 -24.29 -32.21
CA CYS A 271 -6.45 -24.14 -31.69
C CYS A 271 -7.22 -23.04 -32.45
N VAL A 272 -8.41 -23.38 -32.93
CA VAL A 272 -9.27 -22.47 -33.70
C VAL A 272 -10.12 -21.56 -32.81
N SER A 273 -10.46 -22.01 -31.61
CA SER A 273 -11.27 -21.30 -30.61
C SER A 273 -10.70 -21.46 -29.20
N GLY A 274 -11.23 -20.68 -28.26
CA GLY A 274 -10.93 -20.84 -26.83
C GLY A 274 -11.40 -22.18 -26.26
N ASP A 275 -12.55 -22.71 -26.72
CA ASP A 275 -13.04 -24.03 -26.31
C ASP A 275 -12.05 -25.14 -26.70
N ALA A 276 -11.51 -25.09 -27.93
CA ALA A 276 -10.48 -26.03 -28.36
C ALA A 276 -9.18 -25.94 -27.53
N PHE A 277 -8.90 -24.77 -26.94
CA PHE A 277 -7.79 -24.61 -26.01
C PHE A 277 -8.11 -25.22 -24.63
N TYR A 278 -9.34 -25.10 -24.15
CA TYR A 278 -9.78 -25.78 -22.93
C TYR A 278 -9.82 -27.30 -23.09
N ASP A 279 -10.29 -27.82 -24.23
CA ASP A 279 -10.23 -29.25 -24.55
C ASP A 279 -8.78 -29.76 -24.57
N LEU A 280 -7.86 -28.99 -25.18
CA LEU A 280 -6.43 -29.30 -25.16
C LEU A 280 -5.89 -29.38 -23.72
N ARG A 281 -6.36 -28.55 -22.79
CA ARG A 281 -5.93 -28.61 -21.38
C ARG A 281 -6.42 -29.89 -20.68
N GLU A 282 -7.63 -30.33 -21.03
CA GLU A 282 -8.27 -31.52 -20.45
C GLU A 282 -7.75 -32.85 -21.04
N GLU A 283 -6.86 -32.80 -22.02
CA GLU A 283 -6.19 -34.00 -22.53
C GLU A 283 -5.34 -34.69 -21.45
N ASN A 284 -5.37 -36.02 -21.46
CA ASN A 284 -4.59 -36.84 -20.53
C ASN A 284 -3.09 -36.53 -20.61
N ALA A 285 -2.41 -36.48 -19.45
CA ALA A 285 -0.96 -36.32 -19.32
C ALA A 285 -0.16 -37.16 -20.33
N ALA A 286 -0.54 -38.42 -20.53
CA ALA A 286 0.16 -39.35 -21.41
C ALA A 286 0.13 -38.94 -22.89
N ALA A 287 -0.83 -38.11 -23.31
CA ALA A 287 -0.95 -37.63 -24.68
C ALA A 287 0.08 -36.54 -25.02
N TRP A 288 0.59 -35.82 -24.02
CA TRP A 288 1.45 -34.65 -24.24
C TRP A 288 2.79 -34.69 -23.50
N LEU A 289 2.92 -35.56 -22.52
CA LEU A 289 4.17 -35.81 -21.81
C LEU A 289 4.40 -37.30 -21.67
N ALA A 290 5.31 -37.83 -22.49
CA ALA A 290 5.71 -39.22 -22.39
C ALA A 290 6.37 -39.48 -21.02
N PRO A 291 6.19 -40.67 -20.41
CA PRO A 291 6.80 -41.00 -19.11
C PRO A 291 8.32 -40.79 -19.05
N ALA A 292 9.02 -41.00 -20.18
CA ALA A 292 10.46 -40.80 -20.30
C ALA A 292 10.89 -39.31 -20.23
N GLN A 293 9.98 -38.38 -20.49
CA GLN A 293 10.23 -36.93 -20.53
C GLN A 293 9.80 -36.21 -19.25
N VAL A 294 9.28 -36.94 -18.25
CA VAL A 294 8.77 -36.35 -17.00
C VAL A 294 9.84 -35.57 -16.24
N ASP A 295 11.05 -36.12 -16.13
CA ASP A 295 12.17 -35.44 -15.46
C ASP A 295 12.74 -34.28 -16.31
N GLU A 296 12.73 -34.41 -17.63
CA GLU A 296 13.11 -33.34 -18.55
C GLU A 296 12.16 -32.14 -18.40
N PHE A 297 10.85 -32.38 -18.42
CA PHE A 297 9.85 -31.33 -18.22
C PHE A 297 9.93 -30.71 -16.83
N TRP A 298 10.18 -31.50 -15.78
CA TRP A 298 10.40 -30.94 -14.44
C TRP A 298 11.63 -30.02 -14.41
N LYS A 299 12.71 -30.41 -15.10
CA LYS A 299 13.90 -29.57 -15.25
C LYS A 299 13.57 -28.26 -15.97
N GLU A 300 12.70 -28.26 -16.97
CA GLU A 300 12.23 -27.02 -17.62
C GLU A 300 11.45 -26.12 -16.66
N CYS A 301 10.53 -26.68 -15.86
CA CYS A 301 9.81 -25.95 -14.82
C CYS A 301 10.77 -25.29 -13.83
N ALA A 302 11.77 -26.05 -13.36
CA ALA A 302 12.78 -25.56 -12.43
C ALA A 302 13.74 -24.54 -13.07
N ASP A 303 14.12 -24.74 -14.33
CA ASP A 303 15.01 -23.85 -15.08
C ASP A 303 14.33 -22.52 -15.42
N MET A 304 13.00 -22.54 -15.61
CA MET A 304 12.19 -21.33 -15.71
C MET A 304 12.25 -20.54 -14.40
N HIS A 305 12.22 -21.21 -13.25
CA HIS A 305 12.23 -20.59 -11.92
C HIS A 305 13.63 -20.14 -11.44
N LYS A 306 14.36 -19.41 -12.30
CA LYS A 306 15.69 -18.86 -11.99
C LYS A 306 15.65 -17.39 -11.60
N SER A 307 16.80 -16.87 -11.15
CA SER A 307 16.95 -15.47 -10.72
C SER A 307 16.48 -14.45 -11.76
N HIS A 308 16.67 -14.73 -13.06
CA HIS A 308 16.21 -13.84 -14.13
C HIS A 308 14.67 -13.75 -14.20
N PHE A 309 13.98 -14.89 -14.19
CA PHE A 309 12.52 -14.94 -14.16
C PHE A 309 11.98 -14.27 -12.90
N LEU A 310 12.54 -14.59 -11.73
CA LEU A 310 12.11 -14.00 -10.46
C LEU A 310 12.27 -12.48 -10.46
N HIS A 311 13.39 -11.96 -10.98
CA HIS A 311 13.60 -10.53 -11.10
C HIS A 311 12.59 -9.89 -12.06
N MET A 312 12.34 -10.51 -13.22
CA MET A 312 11.35 -10.03 -14.18
C MET A 312 9.94 -10.06 -13.59
N TYR A 313 9.54 -11.15 -12.93
CA TYR A 313 8.23 -11.30 -12.30
C TYR A 313 8.05 -10.25 -11.22
N SER A 314 8.99 -10.12 -10.27
CA SER A 314 8.96 -9.08 -9.22
C SER A 314 8.86 -7.68 -9.83
N HIS A 315 9.59 -7.40 -10.91
CA HIS A 315 9.52 -6.10 -11.60
C HIS A 315 8.14 -5.86 -12.22
N ARG A 316 7.56 -6.87 -12.91
CA ARG A 316 6.21 -6.77 -13.48
C ARG A 316 5.15 -6.64 -12.39
N ALA A 317 5.26 -7.37 -11.29
CA ALA A 317 4.34 -7.28 -10.15
C ALA A 317 4.31 -5.86 -9.57
N VAL A 318 5.49 -5.27 -9.36
CA VAL A 318 5.62 -3.88 -8.90
C VAL A 318 5.03 -2.90 -9.92
N GLN A 319 5.26 -3.13 -11.21
CA GLN A 319 4.72 -2.30 -12.28
C GLN A 319 3.18 -2.37 -12.36
N MET A 320 2.60 -3.56 -12.30
CA MET A 320 1.14 -3.74 -12.35
C MET A 320 0.47 -3.19 -11.09
N ARG A 321 1.07 -3.38 -9.91
CA ARG A 321 0.62 -2.69 -8.71
C ARG A 321 0.62 -1.18 -8.91
N ALA A 322 1.71 -0.61 -9.43
CA ALA A 322 1.78 0.82 -9.74
C ALA A 322 0.67 1.27 -10.71
N MET A 323 0.35 0.45 -11.72
CA MET A 323 -0.75 0.69 -12.66
C MET A 323 -2.11 0.70 -11.95
N HIS A 324 -2.38 -0.30 -11.12
CA HIS A 324 -3.59 -0.36 -10.28
C HIS A 324 -3.66 0.80 -9.26
N MET A 325 -2.54 1.43 -8.89
CA MET A 325 -2.60 2.68 -8.11
C MET A 325 -2.90 3.92 -8.95
N THR A 326 -2.67 3.84 -10.27
CA THR A 326 -2.76 4.98 -11.18
C THR A 326 -4.13 5.04 -11.84
N PHE A 327 -4.73 3.89 -12.10
CA PHE A 327 -6.00 3.75 -12.80
C PHE A 327 -6.96 2.86 -12.02
N ASN A 328 -8.26 3.14 -12.12
CA ASN A 328 -9.26 2.15 -11.80
C ASN A 328 -9.19 1.01 -12.82
N ALA A 329 -8.66 -0.13 -12.38
CA ALA A 329 -8.58 -1.34 -13.18
C ALA A 329 -9.42 -2.48 -12.57
N ALA A 330 -10.26 -2.19 -11.57
CA ALA A 330 -11.20 -3.15 -11.01
C ALA A 330 -12.20 -3.62 -12.08
N ASP A 331 -12.71 -2.70 -12.90
CA ASP A 331 -13.60 -3.01 -14.02
C ASP A 331 -12.91 -3.77 -15.18
N ALA A 332 -11.59 -3.95 -15.14
CA ALA A 332 -10.83 -4.62 -16.20
C ALA A 332 -10.69 -6.13 -15.98
N SER A 333 -10.98 -6.66 -14.79
CA SER A 333 -10.93 -8.11 -14.53
C SER A 333 -12.02 -8.88 -15.28
N ASP A 334 -13.19 -8.25 -15.42
CA ASP A 334 -14.38 -8.87 -16.01
C ASP A 334 -14.49 -8.63 -17.53
N LYS A 335 -13.54 -7.88 -18.10
CA LYS A 335 -13.46 -7.60 -19.53
C LYS A 335 -12.69 -8.68 -20.27
N TYR A 336 -13.04 -8.85 -21.54
CA TYR A 336 -12.27 -9.66 -22.46
C TYR A 336 -10.87 -9.04 -22.69
N LEU A 337 -9.87 -9.88 -22.91
CA LEU A 337 -8.49 -9.46 -23.18
C LEU A 337 -8.29 -8.32 -24.23
N PRO A 338 -9.07 -8.19 -25.33
CA PRO A 338 -8.83 -7.15 -26.33
C PRO A 338 -9.37 -5.75 -25.97
N ASP A 339 -10.22 -5.60 -24.94
CA ASP A 339 -10.93 -4.34 -24.67
C ASP A 339 -10.14 -3.37 -23.76
N GLN A 340 -8.81 -3.49 -23.75
CA GLN A 340 -7.92 -2.77 -22.84
C GLN A 340 -7.25 -1.55 -23.48
N HIS A 341 -7.94 -0.42 -23.45
CA HIS A 341 -7.31 0.89 -23.56
C HIS A 341 -7.82 1.80 -22.44
N LEU A 342 -7.17 1.77 -21.28
CA LEU A 342 -7.28 2.84 -20.29
C LEU A 342 -6.58 4.07 -20.90
N GLN A 343 -7.33 4.96 -21.53
CA GLN A 343 -6.81 6.25 -21.99
C GLN A 343 -7.61 7.36 -21.34
N PHE A 344 -6.94 8.11 -20.46
CA PHE A 344 -7.47 9.37 -19.97
C PHE A 344 -7.15 10.46 -21.00
N ALA A 345 -8.17 11.21 -21.41
CA ALA A 345 -8.02 12.34 -22.31
C ALA A 345 -8.99 13.47 -21.93
N PHE A 346 -8.47 14.68 -21.73
CA PHE A 346 -9.28 15.87 -21.46
C PHE A 346 -10.30 16.17 -22.57
N SER A 347 -10.02 15.73 -23.81
CA SER A 347 -10.92 15.89 -24.95
C SER A 347 -12.29 15.22 -24.74
N SER A 348 -12.36 14.18 -23.90
CA SER A 348 -13.57 13.41 -23.59
C SER A 348 -14.54 14.12 -22.64
N TYR A 349 -14.19 15.32 -22.13
CA TYR A 349 -14.96 16.05 -21.13
C TYR A 349 -15.45 17.40 -21.64
N ASP A 350 -16.54 17.92 -21.09
CA ASP A 350 -17.07 19.25 -21.43
C ASP A 350 -16.45 20.34 -20.55
N TRP A 351 -16.16 20.00 -19.30
CA TRP A 351 -15.61 20.88 -18.28
C TRP A 351 -14.54 20.17 -17.45
N ILE A 352 -13.51 20.93 -17.09
CA ILE A 352 -12.46 20.49 -16.17
C ILE A 352 -12.51 21.35 -14.91
N GLY A 353 -12.74 20.73 -13.76
CA GLY A 353 -12.78 21.40 -12.46
C GLY A 353 -11.53 21.14 -11.65
N PHE A 354 -11.11 22.11 -10.84
CA PHE A 354 -9.92 21.98 -10.00
C PHE A 354 -10.19 22.46 -8.57
N ASN A 355 -9.72 21.69 -7.58
CA ASN A 355 -9.39 22.22 -6.27
C ASN A 355 -8.06 23.01 -6.33
N VAL A 356 -7.80 23.85 -5.33
CA VAL A 356 -6.62 24.71 -5.25
C VAL A 356 -5.56 24.08 -4.36
N ASP A 357 -5.82 24.03 -3.05
CA ASP A 357 -4.84 23.59 -2.06
C ASP A 357 -4.50 22.12 -2.24
N HIS A 358 -3.21 21.80 -2.30
CA HIS A 358 -2.70 20.45 -2.57
C HIS A 358 -3.14 19.83 -3.93
N ALA A 359 -3.72 20.62 -4.84
CA ALA A 359 -4.03 20.20 -6.21
C ALA A 359 -3.32 21.09 -7.25
N LEU A 360 -3.79 22.33 -7.44
CA LEU A 360 -3.09 23.34 -8.26
C LEU A 360 -1.91 23.98 -7.53
N ALA A 361 -1.96 23.98 -6.19
CA ALA A 361 -0.94 24.52 -5.33
C ALA A 361 -0.18 23.40 -4.62
N GLU A 362 1.10 23.25 -4.94
CA GLU A 362 1.96 22.26 -4.32
C GLU A 362 2.64 22.87 -3.09
N TYR A 363 2.31 22.37 -1.90
CA TYR A 363 2.90 22.85 -0.66
C TYR A 363 4.20 22.11 -0.32
N LYS A 364 5.14 22.84 0.31
CA LYS A 364 6.31 22.29 1.00
C LYS A 364 5.87 21.64 2.30
N THR A 365 5.25 20.47 2.18
CA THR A 365 4.60 19.74 3.27
C THR A 365 5.50 19.54 4.49
N GLU A 366 6.78 19.28 4.29
CA GLU A 366 7.79 19.13 5.35
C GLU A 366 7.89 20.38 6.24
N MET A 367 7.99 21.56 5.61
CA MET A 367 8.07 22.84 6.31
C MET A 367 6.74 23.18 6.97
N LEU A 368 5.64 22.97 6.25
CA LEU A 368 4.30 23.26 6.74
C LEU A 368 3.97 22.45 8.00
N LEU A 369 4.23 21.14 7.97
CA LEU A 369 4.00 20.25 9.12
C LEU A 369 4.89 20.62 10.29
N LYS A 370 6.18 20.89 10.05
CA LYS A 370 7.10 21.29 11.11
C LYS A 370 6.64 22.56 11.82
N THR A 371 6.41 23.64 11.08
CA THR A 371 6.02 24.93 11.67
C THR A 371 4.67 24.85 12.37
N SER A 372 3.72 24.12 11.78
CA SER A 372 2.41 23.90 12.39
C SER A 372 2.51 23.07 13.67
N PHE A 373 3.35 22.04 13.72
CA PHE A 373 3.56 21.19 14.89
C PHE A 373 4.22 21.95 16.05
N GLU A 374 5.26 22.75 15.76
CA GLU A 374 5.91 23.62 16.76
C GLU A 374 4.92 24.65 17.34
N ARG A 375 4.09 25.25 16.48
CA ARG A 375 3.07 26.21 16.88
C ARG A 375 1.98 25.56 17.75
N ALA A 376 1.53 24.38 17.36
CA ALA A 376 0.51 23.63 18.09
C ALA A 376 1.00 23.24 19.49
N TYR A 377 2.24 22.76 19.61
CA TYR A 377 2.83 22.46 20.91
C TYR A 377 2.91 23.71 21.80
N THR A 378 3.36 24.84 21.24
CA THR A 378 3.42 26.12 21.97
C THR A 378 2.04 26.56 22.46
N LYS A 379 1.00 26.35 21.65
CA LYS A 379 -0.40 26.64 22.02
C LYS A 379 -0.82 25.78 23.22
N ILE A 380 -0.57 24.47 23.20
CA ILE A 380 -0.91 23.58 24.33
C ILE A 380 -0.16 24.00 25.61
N GLN A 381 1.15 24.28 25.53
CA GLN A 381 1.93 24.74 26.68
C GLN A 381 1.45 26.08 27.27
N SER A 382 0.81 26.93 26.47
CA SER A 382 0.24 28.18 26.95
C SER A 382 -1.02 27.97 27.79
N VAL A 383 -1.74 26.87 27.55
CA VAL A 383 -2.95 26.47 28.27
C VAL A 383 -2.59 25.61 29.50
N TYR A 384 -1.69 24.64 29.34
CA TYR A 384 -1.31 23.65 30.35
C TYR A 384 0.11 23.90 30.88
N LEU A 385 0.21 24.61 32.00
CA LEU A 385 1.48 25.00 32.62
C LEU A 385 2.34 23.80 33.06
N ASN A 386 1.70 22.74 33.55
CA ASN A 386 2.29 21.44 33.89
C ASN A 386 3.03 20.78 32.71
N LEU A 387 2.63 21.05 31.46
CA LEU A 387 3.26 20.48 30.28
C LEU A 387 4.52 21.24 29.82
N LYS A 388 4.85 22.39 30.43
CA LYS A 388 6.03 23.18 30.05
C LYS A 388 7.35 22.49 30.38
N THR A 389 7.39 21.73 31.46
CA THR A 389 8.58 20.98 31.91
C THR A 389 8.60 19.53 31.44
N ASN A 390 7.53 19.07 30.81
CA ASN A 390 7.40 17.70 30.31
C ASN A 390 8.11 17.50 28.97
N THR A 391 8.27 16.23 28.59
CA THR A 391 8.82 15.84 27.29
C THR A 391 7.95 16.38 26.16
N GLN A 392 8.59 16.99 25.16
CA GLN A 392 7.92 17.48 23.96
C GLN A 392 7.22 16.33 23.20
N PRO A 393 6.12 16.61 22.49
CA PRO A 393 5.46 15.61 21.66
C PRO A 393 6.43 15.13 20.58
N THR A 394 6.48 13.81 20.41
CA THR A 394 7.38 13.20 19.43
C THR A 394 6.62 12.79 18.19
N TRP A 395 7.27 12.87 17.03
CA TRP A 395 6.67 12.40 15.79
C TRP A 395 6.66 10.88 15.75
N HIS A 396 5.47 10.27 15.83
CA HIS A 396 5.25 8.84 15.80
C HIS A 396 4.80 8.40 14.39
N PRO A 397 5.70 7.82 13.55
CA PRO A 397 5.40 7.54 12.14
C PRO A 397 4.17 6.67 11.90
N PRO A 398 3.85 5.64 12.72
CA PRO A 398 2.62 4.88 12.57
C PRO A 398 1.32 5.70 12.64
N LEU A 399 1.32 6.83 13.35
CA LEU A 399 0.16 7.73 13.47
C LEU A 399 0.12 8.78 12.35
N ALA A 400 1.22 8.96 11.60
CA ALA A 400 1.31 9.89 10.49
C ALA A 400 0.83 9.23 9.18
N HIS A 401 -0.39 8.67 9.21
CA HIS A 401 -0.98 7.93 8.11
C HIS A 401 -2.30 8.58 7.68
N ARG A 402 -2.42 8.91 6.39
CA ARG A 402 -3.66 9.44 5.81
C ARG A 402 -4.71 8.31 5.79
N GLY A 403 -5.96 8.60 6.11
CA GLY A 403 -7.02 7.61 6.30
C GLY A 403 -6.94 6.83 7.60
N LEU A 404 -6.09 7.23 8.55
CA LEU A 404 -6.12 6.71 9.93
C LEU A 404 -7.47 7.05 10.56
N ALA A 405 -8.10 6.06 11.20
CA ALA A 405 -9.36 6.24 11.91
C ALA A 405 -9.11 6.47 13.40
N ILE A 406 -9.83 7.41 14.00
CA ILE A 406 -9.60 7.85 15.37
C ILE A 406 -10.92 7.77 16.12
N ASP A 407 -10.94 6.92 17.15
CA ASP A 407 -11.99 6.89 18.16
C ASP A 407 -11.61 7.89 19.25
N ARG A 408 -12.31 9.02 19.26
CA ARG A 408 -12.11 10.12 20.21
C ARG A 408 -12.66 9.78 21.59
N GLU A 409 -13.64 8.90 21.67
CA GLU A 409 -14.26 8.49 22.94
C GLU A 409 -13.32 7.57 23.71
N ARG A 410 -12.64 6.64 23.01
CA ARG A 410 -11.72 5.67 23.61
C ARG A 410 -10.24 6.01 23.49
N GLY A 411 -9.88 7.09 22.80
CA GLY A 411 -8.48 7.51 22.61
C GLY A 411 -7.66 6.52 21.75
N ASN A 412 -8.30 5.87 20.78
CA ASN A 412 -7.69 4.81 19.99
C ASN A 412 -7.52 5.20 18.52
N PHE A 413 -6.38 4.82 17.94
CA PHE A 413 -6.03 5.07 16.54
C PHE A 413 -6.00 3.75 15.78
N LEU A 414 -6.81 3.58 14.75
CA LEU A 414 -6.97 2.31 14.03
C LEU A 414 -6.61 2.44 12.55
N LEU A 415 -6.03 1.36 12.04
CA LEU A 415 -5.72 1.20 10.62
C LEU A 415 -6.64 0.14 10.01
N PHE A 416 -7.46 0.56 9.05
CA PHE A 416 -8.38 -0.33 8.35
C PHE A 416 -7.80 -0.86 7.03
N GLY A 417 -8.01 -2.15 6.81
CA GLY A 417 -7.77 -2.82 5.53
C GLY A 417 -8.90 -2.58 4.54
N SER A 418 -8.70 -3.07 3.31
CA SER A 418 -9.64 -2.89 2.20
C SER A 418 -11.05 -3.41 2.46
N ASN A 419 -11.19 -4.45 3.28
CA ASN A 419 -12.47 -5.06 3.65
C ASN A 419 -13.08 -4.47 4.93
N GLY A 420 -12.51 -3.38 5.47
CA GLY A 420 -12.95 -2.78 6.73
C GLY A 420 -12.44 -3.50 7.98
N ASP A 421 -11.56 -4.50 7.84
CA ASP A 421 -10.90 -5.18 8.94
C ASP A 421 -9.85 -4.30 9.63
N ILE A 422 -9.71 -4.43 10.94
CA ILE A 422 -8.65 -3.76 11.69
C ILE A 422 -7.36 -4.52 11.47
N LEU A 423 -6.32 -3.80 11.03
CA LEU A 423 -5.00 -4.37 10.78
C LEU A 423 -4.00 -4.06 11.88
N GLY A 424 -4.27 -3.01 12.64
CA GLY A 424 -3.49 -2.60 13.80
C GLY A 424 -4.08 -1.35 14.43
N GLY A 425 -3.55 -0.98 15.59
CA GLY A 425 -3.98 0.22 16.27
C GLY A 425 -3.14 0.56 17.50
N PHE A 426 -3.35 1.77 18.00
CA PHE A 426 -2.60 2.37 19.10
C PHE A 426 -3.56 3.00 20.10
N HIS A 427 -3.19 2.98 21.39
CA HIS A 427 -3.75 3.81 22.44
C HIS A 427 -2.64 4.75 22.89
N GLY A 428 -2.84 6.06 22.77
CA GLY A 428 -1.71 7.00 22.88
C GLY A 428 -0.59 6.63 21.90
N THR A 429 0.65 6.53 22.38
CA THR A 429 1.78 6.04 21.56
C THR A 429 2.00 4.52 21.64
N THR A 430 1.18 3.79 22.38
CA THR A 430 1.35 2.35 22.63
C THR A 430 0.53 1.49 21.67
N GLU A 431 1.19 0.56 20.98
CA GLU A 431 0.52 -0.39 20.07
C GLU A 431 -0.37 -1.38 20.85
N ILE A 432 -1.64 -1.47 20.45
CA ILE A 432 -2.63 -2.38 21.04
C ILE A 432 -2.58 -3.72 20.30
N PRO A 433 -2.50 -4.87 21.01
CA PRO A 433 -2.59 -6.18 20.39
C PRO A 433 -3.91 -6.36 19.60
N LEU A 434 -3.81 -6.87 18.37
CA LEU A 434 -4.95 -7.01 17.46
C LEU A 434 -6.15 -7.80 18.03
N HIS A 435 -5.92 -8.76 18.92
CA HIS A 435 -7.01 -9.50 19.57
C HIS A 435 -7.84 -8.63 20.52
N GLN A 436 -7.21 -7.66 21.20
CA GLN A 436 -7.91 -6.70 22.06
C GLN A 436 -8.70 -5.69 21.23
N LEU A 437 -8.10 -5.20 20.13
CA LEU A 437 -8.79 -4.33 19.17
C LEU A 437 -10.06 -4.99 18.62
N ASN A 438 -9.97 -6.25 18.18
CA ASN A 438 -11.13 -6.98 17.68
C ASN A 438 -12.20 -7.25 18.75
N TRP A 439 -11.81 -7.31 20.03
CA TRP A 439 -12.76 -7.41 21.14
C TRP A 439 -13.44 -6.08 21.43
N GLN A 440 -12.68 -4.97 21.40
CA GLN A 440 -13.19 -3.62 21.59
C GLN A 440 -14.08 -3.15 20.43
N TYR A 441 -13.76 -3.56 19.21
CA TYR A 441 -14.41 -3.17 17.96
C TYR A 441 -14.82 -4.41 17.15
N PRO A 442 -15.81 -5.18 17.63
CA PRO A 442 -16.33 -6.31 16.88
C PRO A 442 -16.97 -5.81 15.58
N LEU A 443 -16.79 -6.54 14.48
CA LEU A 443 -17.21 -6.12 13.13
C LEU A 443 -18.67 -5.63 13.09
N ALA A 444 -19.58 -6.33 13.77
CA ALA A 444 -21.01 -5.99 13.81
C ALA A 444 -21.36 -4.67 14.52
N ARG A 445 -20.45 -4.07 15.30
CA ARG A 445 -20.67 -2.82 16.04
C ARG A 445 -19.72 -1.69 15.64
N ARG A 446 -18.92 -1.88 14.58
CA ARG A 446 -17.97 -0.83 14.14
C ARG A 446 -18.67 0.41 13.62
N ASP A 447 -19.85 0.24 13.03
CA ASP A 447 -20.67 1.34 12.51
C ASP A 447 -21.31 2.18 13.62
N GLU A 448 -21.30 1.69 14.88
CA GLU A 448 -21.78 2.45 16.04
C GLU A 448 -20.74 3.49 16.53
N THR A 449 -19.48 3.37 16.11
CA THR A 449 -18.40 4.28 16.51
C THR A 449 -18.33 5.49 15.57
N ASP A 450 -18.28 6.68 16.15
CA ASP A 450 -18.08 7.93 15.39
C ASP A 450 -16.60 8.14 15.05
N TRP A 451 -16.19 7.61 13.90
CA TRP A 451 -14.81 7.67 13.42
C TRP A 451 -14.44 9.06 12.92
N LEU A 452 -13.38 9.64 13.49
CA LEU A 452 -12.67 10.75 12.86
C LEU A 452 -11.56 10.21 11.96
N PHE A 453 -11.63 10.47 10.65
CA PHE A 453 -10.60 10.07 9.71
C PHE A 453 -9.65 11.22 9.41
N VAL A 454 -8.36 10.91 9.31
CA VAL A 454 -7.32 11.87 8.86
C VAL A 454 -7.34 11.96 7.34
N TYR A 455 -8.02 12.94 6.77
CA TYR A 455 -8.19 13.09 5.33
C TYR A 455 -7.07 13.84 4.65
N THR A 456 -6.37 14.75 5.31
CA THR A 456 -5.37 15.60 4.65
C THR A 456 -4.00 15.45 5.31
N VAL A 457 -2.95 15.92 4.63
CA VAL A 457 -1.60 15.87 5.22
C VAL A 457 -1.46 16.83 6.41
N PRO A 458 -1.94 18.09 6.35
CA PRO A 458 -1.98 18.98 7.53
C PRO A 458 -2.59 18.35 8.78
N GLU A 459 -3.67 17.58 8.63
CA GLU A 459 -4.34 16.90 9.74
C GLU A 459 -3.46 15.85 10.44
N MET A 460 -2.36 15.38 9.82
CA MET A 460 -1.45 14.40 10.45
C MET A 460 -0.80 14.89 11.74
N ILE A 461 -0.86 16.19 12.04
CA ILE A 461 -0.38 16.77 13.31
C ILE A 461 -1.30 16.39 14.46
N TYR A 462 -2.61 16.42 14.22
CA TYR A 462 -3.62 16.16 15.25
C TYR A 462 -3.44 14.80 15.96
N PRO A 463 -3.27 13.67 15.25
CA PRO A 463 -3.08 12.36 15.89
C PRO A 463 -1.83 12.30 16.77
N GLN A 464 -0.76 13.02 16.40
CA GLN A 464 0.49 13.05 17.16
C GLN A 464 0.31 13.76 18.50
N LEU A 465 -0.37 14.91 18.47
CA LEU A 465 -0.66 15.68 19.67
C LEU A 465 -1.66 14.95 20.56
N PHE A 466 -2.70 14.38 19.95
CA PHE A 466 -3.72 13.65 20.70
C PHE A 466 -3.13 12.43 21.40
N ALA A 467 -2.31 11.64 20.71
CA ALA A 467 -1.61 10.50 21.32
C ALA A 467 -0.71 10.91 22.48
N TRP A 468 0.04 12.00 22.31
CA TRP A 468 0.89 12.54 23.37
C TRP A 468 0.11 13.04 24.58
N LEU A 469 -1.04 13.70 24.36
CA LEU A 469 -1.93 14.12 25.45
C LEU A 469 -2.55 12.93 26.19
N ILE A 470 -2.96 11.89 25.48
CA ILE A 470 -3.46 10.63 26.07
C ILE A 470 -2.39 10.03 26.99
N ASP A 471 -1.16 9.89 26.49
CA ASP A 471 -0.07 9.35 27.30
C ASP A 471 0.12 10.19 28.57
N HIS A 472 0.16 11.52 28.48
CA HIS A 472 0.33 12.36 29.66
C HIS A 472 -0.84 12.32 30.64
N TYR A 473 -2.07 12.19 30.14
CA TYR A 473 -3.25 12.01 30.97
C TYR A 473 -3.22 10.67 31.71
N GLU A 474 -2.91 9.57 31.02
CA GLU A 474 -2.82 8.23 31.65
C GLU A 474 -1.66 8.11 32.65
N HIS A 475 -0.57 8.84 32.44
CA HIS A 475 0.53 8.94 33.41
C HIS A 475 0.21 9.89 34.59
N GLY A 476 -0.96 10.54 34.61
CA GLY A 476 -1.38 11.46 35.66
C GLY A 476 -0.69 12.83 35.63
N SER A 477 -0.05 13.19 34.51
CA SER A 477 0.52 14.53 34.32
C SER A 477 -0.55 15.59 34.07
N ILE A 478 -1.65 15.20 33.42
CA ILE A 478 -2.84 16.00 33.17
C ILE A 478 -3.97 15.39 33.97
N THR A 479 -4.69 16.19 34.73
CA THR A 479 -5.83 15.73 35.56
C THR A 479 -7.17 16.14 34.95
N ASP A 480 -8.26 15.52 35.41
CA ASP A 480 -9.62 15.87 34.98
C ASP A 480 -9.94 17.35 35.24
N ASP A 481 -9.51 17.88 36.39
CA ASP A 481 -9.68 19.28 36.75
C ASP A 481 -8.93 20.22 35.78
N ASP A 482 -7.72 19.84 35.33
CA ASP A 482 -6.94 20.65 34.38
C ASP A 482 -7.65 20.79 33.03
N ILE A 483 -8.32 19.73 32.57
CA ILE A 483 -9.04 19.72 31.30
C ILE A 483 -10.52 20.12 31.45
N GLY A 484 -10.99 20.36 32.67
CA GLY A 484 -12.38 20.67 32.97
C GLY A 484 -13.34 19.51 32.68
N TYR A 485 -12.87 18.27 32.77
CA TYR A 485 -13.69 17.08 32.59
C TYR A 485 -14.39 16.72 33.90
N VAL A 486 -15.69 16.42 33.82
CA VAL A 486 -16.51 16.07 34.98
C VAL A 486 -17.12 14.69 34.73
N HIS A 487 -16.86 13.75 35.64
CA HIS A 487 -17.46 12.41 35.57
C HIS A 487 -18.98 12.46 35.74
N LEU A 488 -19.68 11.69 34.91
CA LEU A 488 -21.12 11.48 35.04
C LEU A 488 -21.39 10.64 36.30
N ASN A 489 -22.06 11.24 37.29
CA ASN A 489 -22.61 10.54 38.45
C ASN A 489 -24.13 10.34 38.27
N ASP A 490 -24.64 9.17 38.68
CA ASP A 490 -25.97 8.62 38.32
C ASP A 490 -27.22 9.47 38.61
N GLN A 491 -27.14 10.54 39.41
CA GLN A 491 -28.35 11.21 39.95
C GLN A 491 -28.70 12.58 39.38
N VAL A 492 -27.79 13.32 38.72
CA VAL A 492 -28.02 14.76 38.45
C VAL A 492 -28.17 15.11 36.96
N LEU A 493 -27.75 14.24 36.02
CA LEU A 493 -27.46 14.72 34.66
C LEU A 493 -27.97 13.85 33.49
N HIS A 494 -28.89 12.90 33.71
CA HIS A 494 -29.48 12.17 32.57
C HIS A 494 -30.17 13.13 31.56
N GLU A 495 -30.61 14.30 32.03
CA GLU A 495 -31.13 15.38 31.18
C GLU A 495 -30.06 16.21 30.46
N MET A 496 -28.78 16.16 30.87
CA MET A 496 -27.68 16.97 30.32
C MET A 496 -26.61 16.12 29.61
N GLU A 497 -26.82 14.81 29.47
CA GLU A 497 -25.92 13.85 28.82
C GLU A 497 -25.57 14.24 27.38
N PHE A 498 -26.46 14.97 26.69
CA PHE A 498 -26.24 15.43 25.33
C PHE A 498 -25.25 16.62 25.20
N ILE A 499 -24.94 17.33 26.29
CA ILE A 499 -24.05 18.51 26.28
C ILE A 499 -22.66 18.16 26.81
N LEU A 500 -22.55 17.14 27.66
CA LEU A 500 -21.28 16.79 28.30
C LEU A 500 -20.40 15.93 27.39
N PRO A 501 -19.06 16.14 27.40
CA PRO A 501 -18.13 15.26 26.72
C PRO A 501 -18.29 13.82 27.22
N LYS A 502 -18.36 12.86 26.29
CA LYS A 502 -18.55 11.44 26.63
C LYS A 502 -17.37 10.81 27.36
N SER A 503 -16.17 11.39 27.22
CA SER A 503 -14.96 10.94 27.90
C SER A 503 -13.93 12.07 28.02
N ALA A 504 -12.98 11.91 28.96
CA ALA A 504 -11.81 12.78 29.05
C ALA A 504 -11.01 12.82 27.73
N PHE A 505 -10.90 11.67 27.04
CA PHE A 505 -10.26 11.59 25.72
C PHE A 505 -10.95 12.45 24.66
N SER A 506 -12.28 12.61 24.73
CA SER A 506 -13.01 13.50 23.82
C SER A 506 -12.60 14.96 24.01
N VAL A 507 -12.39 15.38 25.27
CA VAL A 507 -11.90 16.73 25.61
C VAL A 507 -10.46 16.92 25.13
N LEU A 508 -9.58 15.96 25.42
CA LEU A 508 -8.19 15.97 24.95
C LEU A 508 -8.10 16.03 23.42
N SER A 509 -9.00 15.33 22.72
CA SER A 509 -9.13 15.42 21.28
C SER A 509 -9.47 16.84 20.83
N THR A 510 -10.46 17.50 21.44
CA THR A 510 -10.80 18.89 21.09
C THR A 510 -9.62 19.82 21.28
N ILE A 511 -8.90 19.71 22.40
CA ILE A 511 -7.68 20.48 22.69
C ILE A 511 -6.61 20.24 21.62
N ALA A 512 -6.36 18.98 21.26
CA ALA A 512 -5.39 18.63 20.23
C ALA A 512 -5.77 19.21 18.86
N PHE A 513 -7.06 19.20 18.52
CA PHE A 513 -7.57 19.70 17.24
C PHE A 513 -7.45 21.23 17.13
N GLU A 514 -7.84 21.95 18.18
CA GLU A 514 -7.66 23.41 18.26
C GLU A 514 -6.17 23.81 18.20
N ALA A 515 -5.31 23.06 18.89
CA ALA A 515 -3.88 23.30 18.82
C ALA A 515 -3.32 23.04 17.41
N ALA A 516 -3.74 21.96 16.76
CA ALA A 516 -3.28 21.60 15.41
C ALA A 516 -3.68 22.63 14.34
N THR A 517 -4.79 23.34 14.54
CA THR A 517 -5.31 24.35 13.60
C THR A 517 -4.76 25.76 13.87
N ALA A 518 -4.15 26.01 15.03
CA ALA A 518 -3.70 27.34 15.47
C ALA A 518 -2.77 28.06 14.46
N TYR A 519 -1.88 27.34 13.77
CA TYR A 519 -1.02 27.94 12.75
C TYR A 519 -1.82 28.45 11.54
N TYR A 520 -2.81 27.70 11.09
CA TYR A 520 -3.64 28.03 9.93
C TYR A 520 -4.55 29.23 10.18
N GLU A 521 -5.02 29.38 11.41
CA GLU A 521 -5.89 30.49 11.82
C GLU A 521 -5.14 31.82 11.95
N ALA A 522 -3.90 31.79 12.46
CA ALA A 522 -3.18 33.01 12.84
C ALA A 522 -2.02 33.37 11.89
N ASP A 523 -1.19 32.40 11.54
CA ASP A 523 0.16 32.66 11.01
C ASP A 523 0.31 32.29 9.52
N PHE A 524 -0.51 31.36 9.03
CA PHE A 524 -0.39 30.80 7.68
C PHE A 524 -0.65 31.81 6.56
N LEU A 525 -1.83 32.47 6.55
CA LEU A 525 -2.16 33.44 5.50
C LEU A 525 -1.19 34.64 5.47
N PRO A 526 -0.79 35.25 6.61
CA PRO A 526 0.25 36.27 6.61
C PRO A 526 1.58 35.79 6.03
N THR A 527 2.02 34.58 6.39
CA THR A 527 3.26 33.98 5.88
C THR A 527 3.18 33.73 4.37
N LEU A 528 2.04 33.23 3.91
CA LEU A 528 1.77 32.97 2.49
C LEU A 528 1.83 34.27 1.66
N VAL A 529 1.26 35.37 2.16
CA VAL A 529 1.27 36.66 1.46
C VAL A 529 2.65 37.29 1.48
N ALA A 530 3.39 37.18 2.59
CA ALA A 530 4.69 37.82 2.75
C ALA A 530 5.84 37.06 2.04
N THR A 531 5.86 35.73 2.16
CA THR A 531 6.95 34.85 1.68
C THR A 531 6.38 33.51 1.18
N PRO A 532 5.60 33.50 0.08
CA PRO A 532 4.96 32.30 -0.45
C PRO A 532 5.96 31.19 -0.80
N GLU A 533 7.18 31.55 -1.22
CA GLU A 533 8.24 30.61 -1.58
C GLU A 533 8.72 29.72 -0.43
N VAL A 534 8.44 30.10 0.83
CA VAL A 534 8.75 29.27 1.99
C VAL A 534 7.73 28.12 2.15
N LEU A 535 6.49 28.34 1.69
CA LEU A 535 5.37 27.40 1.85
C LEU A 535 5.04 26.64 0.57
N LEU A 536 5.32 27.20 -0.61
CA LEU A 536 4.89 26.66 -1.90
C LEU A 536 6.08 26.19 -2.76
N HIS A 537 5.87 25.08 -3.47
CA HIS A 537 6.69 24.65 -4.60
C HIS A 537 6.20 25.34 -5.87
N TYR A 538 7.12 25.99 -6.59
CA TYR A 538 6.81 26.50 -7.92
C TYR A 538 6.98 25.37 -8.95
N ASN A 539 5.89 25.01 -9.63
CA ASN A 539 5.87 23.98 -10.65
C ASN A 539 5.34 24.56 -11.98
N ALA A 540 6.26 24.93 -12.86
CA ALA A 540 5.93 25.54 -14.15
C ALA A 540 5.02 24.65 -15.03
N ASN A 541 5.09 23.33 -14.86
CA ASN A 541 4.29 22.41 -15.67
C ASN A 541 2.79 22.52 -15.37
N ILE A 542 2.38 22.98 -14.18
CA ILE A 542 0.96 23.21 -13.88
C ILE A 542 0.39 24.27 -14.82
N ARG A 543 1.13 25.38 -14.99
CA ARG A 543 0.74 26.43 -15.95
C ARG A 543 0.70 25.88 -17.37
N VAL A 544 1.70 25.11 -17.78
CA VAL A 544 1.74 24.48 -19.11
C VAL A 544 0.53 23.57 -19.33
N THR A 545 0.13 22.78 -18.34
CA THR A 545 -1.09 21.96 -18.40
C THR A 545 -2.33 22.83 -18.62
N LEU A 546 -2.49 23.91 -17.85
CA LEU A 546 -3.65 24.81 -17.99
C LEU A 546 -3.67 25.50 -19.37
N GLU A 547 -2.53 25.98 -19.84
CA GLU A 547 -2.36 26.54 -21.18
C GLU A 547 -2.71 25.52 -22.25
N HIS A 548 -2.30 24.25 -22.10
CA HIS A 548 -2.64 23.16 -23.02
C HIS A 548 -4.14 22.88 -23.05
N VAL A 549 -4.79 22.75 -21.87
CA VAL A 549 -6.24 22.50 -21.77
C VAL A 549 -7.03 23.66 -22.40
N MET A 550 -6.61 24.90 -22.16
CA MET A 550 -7.28 26.10 -22.68
C MET A 550 -7.08 26.28 -24.19
N THR A 551 -5.85 26.14 -24.69
CA THR A 551 -5.49 26.56 -26.07
C THR A 551 -5.53 25.41 -27.08
N VAL A 552 -5.09 24.21 -26.68
CA VAL A 552 -4.99 23.04 -27.55
C VAL A 552 -6.25 22.20 -27.48
N VAL A 553 -6.64 21.78 -26.27
CA VAL A 553 -7.84 20.95 -26.06
C VAL A 553 -9.13 21.78 -26.14
N LYS A 554 -9.04 23.08 -25.84
CA LYS A 554 -10.14 24.07 -25.87
C LYS A 554 -11.30 23.69 -24.97
N LYS A 555 -11.00 23.26 -23.75
CA LYS A 555 -12.01 22.93 -22.73
C LYS A 555 -12.21 24.08 -21.76
N ARG A 556 -13.43 24.15 -21.22
CA ARG A 556 -13.80 25.12 -20.19
C ARG A 556 -13.32 24.64 -18.84
N MET A 557 -12.89 25.58 -18.00
CA MET A 557 -12.29 25.27 -16.70
C MET A 557 -12.96 26.03 -15.58
N PHE A 558 -13.08 25.40 -14.41
CA PHE A 558 -13.56 26.06 -13.20
C PHE A 558 -12.73 25.71 -11.97
N ILE A 559 -12.76 26.58 -10.97
CA ILE A 559 -12.24 26.31 -9.63
C ILE A 559 -13.41 26.08 -8.68
N LEU A 560 -13.27 25.08 -7.81
CA LEU A 560 -14.14 24.85 -6.67
C LEU A 560 -13.25 24.62 -5.44
N THR A 561 -13.25 25.54 -4.49
CA THR A 561 -12.40 25.44 -3.30
C THR A 561 -13.10 25.89 -2.03
N ASN A 562 -12.76 25.25 -0.92
CA ASN A 562 -13.22 25.65 0.42
C ASN A 562 -12.54 26.95 0.89
N SER A 563 -11.39 27.29 0.33
CA SER A 563 -10.61 28.46 0.72
C SER A 563 -11.27 29.78 0.33
N SER A 564 -10.93 30.85 1.04
CA SER A 564 -11.41 32.20 0.71
C SER A 564 -10.77 32.73 -0.58
N TRP A 565 -11.34 33.80 -1.13
CA TRP A 565 -10.74 34.50 -2.28
C TRP A 565 -9.34 35.01 -1.97
N GLU A 566 -9.11 35.61 -0.80
CA GLU A 566 -7.82 36.19 -0.42
C GLU A 566 -6.73 35.13 -0.42
N HIS A 567 -7.03 33.97 0.19
CA HIS A 567 -6.14 32.82 0.21
C HIS A 567 -5.91 32.28 -1.20
N THR A 568 -6.98 31.97 -1.93
CA THR A 568 -6.92 31.41 -3.28
C THR A 568 -6.10 32.29 -4.22
N ASN A 569 -6.36 33.59 -4.21
CA ASN A 569 -5.64 34.55 -5.04
C ASN A 569 -4.16 34.64 -4.65
N ALA A 570 -3.81 34.64 -3.37
CA ALA A 570 -2.41 34.66 -2.93
C ALA A 570 -1.65 33.39 -3.40
N VAL A 571 -2.25 32.22 -3.21
CA VAL A 571 -1.65 30.93 -3.61
C VAL A 571 -1.46 30.83 -5.12
N LEU A 572 -2.50 31.16 -5.90
CA LEU A 572 -2.47 30.96 -7.36
C LEU A 572 -1.63 32.02 -8.08
N GLN A 573 -1.51 33.23 -7.54
CA GLN A 573 -0.60 34.23 -8.08
C GLN A 573 0.86 33.77 -8.06
N TYR A 574 1.26 33.06 -7.00
CA TYR A 574 2.60 32.47 -6.92
C TYR A 574 2.72 31.21 -7.78
N SER A 575 1.73 30.31 -7.72
CA SER A 575 1.81 28.97 -8.33
C SER A 575 1.67 28.99 -9.86
N ILE A 576 0.77 29.83 -10.38
CA ILE A 576 0.43 29.91 -11.82
C ILE A 576 0.90 31.23 -12.42
N GLY A 577 0.71 32.34 -11.71
CA GLY A 577 1.04 33.69 -12.15
C GLY A 577 -0.06 34.69 -11.88
N LYS A 578 0.23 35.98 -12.04
CA LYS A 578 -0.71 37.08 -11.73
C LYS A 578 -1.99 37.06 -12.57
N ASP A 579 -1.90 36.47 -13.75
CA ASP A 579 -2.97 36.33 -14.73
C ASP A 579 -3.80 35.05 -14.55
N TRP A 580 -3.61 34.30 -13.47
CA TRP A 580 -4.22 32.97 -13.28
C TRP A 580 -5.75 32.94 -13.49
N VAL A 581 -6.45 34.02 -13.17
CA VAL A 581 -7.91 34.12 -13.31
C VAL A 581 -8.36 33.89 -14.75
N HIS A 582 -7.54 34.25 -15.74
CA HIS A 582 -7.88 34.12 -17.17
C HIS A 582 -8.00 32.67 -17.65
N PHE A 583 -7.45 31.71 -16.91
CA PHE A 583 -7.59 30.30 -17.25
C PHE A 583 -8.99 29.75 -16.95
N PHE A 584 -9.73 30.37 -16.02
CA PHE A 584 -10.96 29.78 -15.47
C PHE A 584 -12.19 30.58 -15.89
N ASP A 585 -13.17 29.89 -16.44
CA ASP A 585 -14.48 30.47 -16.76
C ASP A 585 -15.27 30.78 -15.47
N ILE A 586 -15.14 29.98 -14.41
CA ILE A 586 -15.87 30.17 -13.14
C ILE A 586 -14.92 29.90 -11.97
N VAL A 587 -14.91 30.77 -10.96
CA VAL A 587 -14.17 30.54 -9.71
C VAL A 587 -15.14 30.52 -8.55
N VAL A 588 -15.22 29.39 -7.83
CA VAL A 588 -16.03 29.25 -6.63
C VAL A 588 -15.14 29.07 -5.40
N THR A 589 -15.29 29.98 -4.45
CA THR A 589 -14.56 30.01 -3.17
C THR A 589 -15.50 29.71 -2.00
N LYS A 590 -14.95 29.53 -0.78
CA LYS A 590 -15.74 29.25 0.44
C LYS A 590 -16.80 28.16 0.25
N CYS A 591 -16.51 27.20 -0.62
CA CYS A 591 -17.35 26.05 -0.86
C CYS A 591 -17.13 25.05 0.29
N VAL A 592 -18.06 24.98 1.23
CA VAL A 592 -18.01 23.97 2.30
C VAL A 592 -18.50 22.64 1.70
N PRO A 593 -17.62 21.68 1.35
CA PRO A 593 -18.00 20.59 0.45
C PRO A 593 -19.08 19.68 1.05
N SER A 594 -19.03 19.44 2.37
CA SER A 594 -20.04 18.68 3.10
C SER A 594 -21.46 19.25 2.98
N ILE A 595 -21.59 20.56 2.78
CA ILE A 595 -22.87 21.26 2.57
C ILE A 595 -23.15 21.45 1.08
N PHE A 596 -22.11 21.69 0.27
CA PHE A 596 -22.23 21.98 -1.16
C PHE A 596 -22.85 20.83 -1.95
N TYR A 597 -22.43 19.59 -1.65
CA TYR A 597 -22.93 18.37 -2.28
C TYR A 597 -24.22 17.83 -1.67
N ASP A 598 -24.69 18.41 -0.56
CA ASP A 598 -25.93 17.99 0.11
C ASP A 598 -27.13 18.18 -0.84
N PRO A 599 -27.89 17.10 -1.15
CA PRO A 599 -29.09 17.19 -1.98
C PRO A 599 -30.17 18.13 -1.43
N CYS A 600 -30.17 18.42 -0.13
CA CYS A 600 -31.11 19.32 0.52
C CYS A 600 -30.64 20.79 0.52
N ASN A 601 -29.40 21.07 0.16
CA ASN A 601 -28.88 22.44 0.14
C ASN A 601 -29.45 23.24 -1.04
N THR A 602 -30.11 24.36 -0.72
CA THR A 602 -30.68 25.33 -1.68
C THR A 602 -30.07 26.73 -1.55
N ARG A 603 -28.95 26.88 -0.82
CA ARG A 603 -28.28 28.18 -0.68
C ARG A 603 -27.66 28.57 -2.01
N ARG A 604 -28.03 29.76 -2.52
CA ARG A 604 -27.46 30.32 -3.75
C ARG A 604 -26.04 30.81 -3.52
N PHE A 605 -25.30 30.95 -4.61
CA PHE A 605 -23.98 31.57 -4.60
C PHE A 605 -24.09 33.07 -4.30
N MET A 606 -23.05 33.58 -3.65
CA MET A 606 -22.78 35.00 -3.56
C MET A 606 -21.71 35.35 -4.58
N GLU A 607 -21.79 36.52 -5.19
CA GLU A 607 -20.80 37.01 -6.15
C GLU A 607 -19.79 37.92 -5.45
N LEU A 608 -18.53 37.85 -5.88
CA LEU A 608 -17.47 38.76 -5.50
C LEU A 608 -17.10 39.65 -6.70
N PRO A 609 -17.57 40.91 -6.75
CA PRO A 609 -17.25 41.81 -7.84
C PRO A 609 -15.77 42.19 -7.80
N LEU A 610 -14.98 41.73 -8.76
CA LEU A 610 -13.56 42.09 -8.87
C LEU A 610 -13.37 43.55 -9.33
N LEU A 611 -14.39 44.12 -9.97
CA LEU A 611 -14.40 45.51 -10.41
C LEU A 611 -14.34 46.45 -9.20
N HIS A 612 -13.49 47.48 -9.27
CA HIS A 612 -13.33 48.54 -8.26
C HIS A 612 -12.65 48.11 -6.95
N GLY A 613 -12.06 46.91 -6.89
CA GLY A 613 -11.36 46.44 -5.69
C GLY A 613 -12.28 46.15 -4.50
N SER A 614 -13.59 45.99 -4.75
CA SER A 614 -14.55 45.57 -3.73
C SER A 614 -14.18 44.17 -3.22
N ARG A 615 -14.23 43.99 -1.90
CA ARG A 615 -14.04 42.71 -1.22
C ARG A 615 -15.33 42.17 -0.60
N THR A 616 -16.45 42.81 -0.92
CA THR A 616 -17.74 42.50 -0.30
C THR A 616 -18.53 41.57 -1.20
N LEU A 617 -18.98 40.47 -0.62
CA LEU A 617 -19.88 39.53 -1.29
C LEU A 617 -21.27 40.16 -1.47
N VAL A 618 -21.84 40.01 -2.66
CA VAL A 618 -23.18 40.47 -3.01
C VAL A 618 -24.04 39.30 -3.45
N PRO A 619 -25.36 39.32 -3.19
CA PRO A 619 -26.25 38.30 -3.74
C PRO A 619 -26.21 38.31 -5.27
N MET A 620 -26.24 37.13 -5.89
CA MET A 620 -26.36 37.04 -7.34
C MET A 620 -27.64 37.72 -7.83
N THR A 621 -27.50 38.51 -8.89
CA THR A 621 -28.63 39.17 -9.56
C THR A 621 -29.20 38.33 -10.71
N THR A 622 -28.43 37.36 -11.20
CA THR A 622 -28.81 36.43 -12.27
C THR A 622 -29.04 35.01 -11.75
N PRO A 623 -29.83 34.19 -12.46
CA PRO A 623 -30.14 32.83 -12.02
C PRO A 623 -29.01 31.81 -12.29
N MET A 624 -28.01 32.15 -13.10
CA MET A 624 -26.92 31.26 -13.51
C MET A 624 -25.58 31.95 -13.30
N LEU A 625 -24.52 31.17 -13.07
CA LEU A 625 -23.19 31.73 -12.91
C LEU A 625 -22.68 32.22 -14.27
N GLU A 626 -22.03 33.36 -14.27
CA GLU A 626 -21.50 34.03 -15.44
C GLU A 626 -20.01 33.79 -15.59
N ARG A 627 -19.54 33.79 -16.85
CA ARG A 627 -18.14 33.53 -17.14
C ARG A 627 -17.26 34.69 -16.70
N GLY A 628 -16.05 34.39 -16.24
CA GLY A 628 -15.07 35.35 -15.74
C GLY A 628 -15.39 35.93 -14.36
N HIS A 629 -16.40 35.39 -13.67
CA HIS A 629 -16.84 35.88 -12.37
C HIS A 629 -16.37 34.97 -11.23
N VAL A 630 -16.30 35.56 -10.04
CA VAL A 630 -15.89 34.90 -8.80
C VAL A 630 -17.09 34.81 -7.87
N TYR A 631 -17.30 33.62 -7.31
CA TYR A 631 -18.42 33.28 -6.46
C TYR A 631 -17.95 32.73 -5.11
N ALA A 632 -18.84 32.74 -4.13
CA ALA A 632 -18.64 32.15 -2.82
C ALA A 632 -19.86 31.32 -2.36
N GLY A 633 -19.60 30.15 -1.77
CA GLY A 633 -20.63 29.27 -1.22
C GLY A 633 -21.41 28.52 -2.30
N GLY A 634 -22.75 28.57 -2.24
CA GLY A 634 -23.64 27.94 -3.21
C GLY A 634 -23.94 26.46 -2.99
N ASN A 635 -24.37 25.80 -4.06
CA ASN A 635 -24.74 24.38 -4.07
C ASN A 635 -24.44 23.75 -5.44
N VAL A 636 -24.30 22.43 -5.46
CA VAL A 636 -23.95 21.66 -6.67
C VAL A 636 -25.01 21.74 -7.78
N LYS A 637 -26.30 21.91 -7.43
CA LYS A 637 -27.39 21.96 -8.41
C LYS A 637 -27.30 23.22 -9.27
N ASP A 638 -27.08 24.37 -8.64
CA ASP A 638 -26.93 25.65 -9.33
C ASP A 638 -25.64 25.68 -10.18
N LEU A 639 -24.57 25.04 -9.69
CA LEU A 639 -23.35 24.85 -10.48
C LEU A 639 -23.64 23.99 -11.71
N MET A 640 -24.23 22.80 -11.55
CA MET A 640 -24.54 21.90 -12.68
C MET A 640 -25.55 22.50 -13.65
N ALA A 641 -26.51 23.30 -13.18
CA ALA A 641 -27.40 24.07 -14.05
C ALA A 641 -26.59 25.00 -14.98
N THR A 642 -25.52 25.62 -14.47
CA THR A 642 -24.63 26.47 -15.26
C THR A 642 -23.69 25.68 -16.17
N LEU A 643 -23.10 24.59 -15.70
CA LEU A 643 -22.19 23.76 -16.50
C LEU A 643 -22.94 23.05 -17.65
N GLY A 644 -24.20 22.72 -17.39
CA GLY A 644 -25.07 21.89 -18.22
C GLY A 644 -25.51 20.66 -17.43
N PRO A 645 -26.82 20.37 -17.28
CA PRO A 645 -27.30 19.23 -16.46
C PRO A 645 -26.78 17.86 -16.88
N THR A 646 -26.36 17.71 -18.14
CA THR A 646 -25.78 16.48 -18.71
C THR A 646 -24.30 16.64 -19.05
N ALA A 647 -23.65 17.72 -18.62
CA ALA A 647 -22.27 18.00 -18.96
C ALA A 647 -21.35 16.97 -18.30
N LYS A 648 -20.40 16.43 -19.08
CA LYS A 648 -19.40 15.51 -18.55
C LYS A 648 -18.26 16.30 -17.93
N VAL A 649 -18.08 16.15 -16.62
CA VAL A 649 -17.07 16.89 -15.85
C VAL A 649 -15.94 15.97 -15.43
N CYS A 650 -14.70 16.45 -15.58
CA CYS A 650 -13.51 15.87 -14.96
C CYS A 650 -13.09 16.78 -13.81
N TYR A 651 -13.16 16.31 -12.56
CA TYR A 651 -12.75 17.09 -11.39
C TYR A 651 -11.40 16.61 -10.85
N VAL A 652 -10.51 17.55 -10.52
CA VAL A 652 -9.15 17.26 -10.05
C VAL A 652 -8.97 17.79 -8.63
N GLY A 653 -8.66 16.91 -7.69
CA GLY A 653 -8.48 17.30 -6.29
C GLY A 653 -7.76 16.25 -5.46
N ASP A 654 -7.41 16.61 -4.22
CA ASP A 654 -6.59 15.78 -3.35
C ASP A 654 -7.39 15.16 -2.20
N HIS A 655 -8.47 15.81 -1.75
CA HIS A 655 -9.19 15.46 -0.53
C HIS A 655 -10.05 14.19 -0.71
N LEU A 656 -9.82 13.19 0.14
CA LEU A 656 -10.40 11.84 -0.04
C LEU A 656 -11.92 11.80 -0.05
N LEU A 657 -12.55 12.51 0.87
CA LEU A 657 -14.00 12.60 0.91
C LEU A 657 -14.51 13.66 -0.05
N HIS A 658 -14.07 14.91 0.15
CA HIS A 658 -14.63 16.09 -0.50
C HIS A 658 -14.36 16.22 -2.00
N ASP A 659 -13.19 15.81 -2.48
CA ASP A 659 -12.80 15.96 -3.88
C ASP A 659 -12.97 14.67 -4.68
N ILE A 660 -13.03 13.52 -4.00
CA ILE A 660 -13.06 12.19 -4.63
C ILE A 660 -14.43 11.52 -4.46
N LEU A 661 -14.81 11.14 -3.24
CA LEU A 661 -16.04 10.36 -3.05
C LEU A 661 -17.31 11.17 -3.26
N LEU A 662 -17.43 12.34 -2.61
CA LEU A 662 -18.63 13.16 -2.68
C LEU A 662 -19.03 13.51 -4.12
N PRO A 663 -18.13 13.96 -5.02
CA PRO A 663 -18.51 14.19 -6.42
C PRO A 663 -18.79 12.89 -7.17
N THR A 664 -18.02 11.82 -6.98
CA THR A 664 -18.24 10.56 -7.73
C THR A 664 -19.59 9.91 -7.38
N GLU A 665 -19.98 9.93 -6.11
CA GLU A 665 -21.22 9.32 -5.60
C GLU A 665 -22.45 10.24 -5.76
N ASN A 666 -22.27 11.49 -6.21
CA ASN A 666 -23.37 12.43 -6.32
C ASN A 666 -24.24 12.16 -7.55
N PHE A 667 -25.54 11.97 -7.35
CA PHE A 667 -26.48 11.77 -8.45
C PHE A 667 -26.63 13.00 -9.37
N VAL A 668 -26.50 14.22 -8.83
CA VAL A 668 -26.63 15.48 -9.59
C VAL A 668 -25.34 15.77 -10.38
N ALA A 669 -24.21 15.34 -9.86
CA ALA A 669 -22.88 15.68 -10.36
C ALA A 669 -21.97 14.45 -10.38
N PRO A 670 -22.28 13.39 -11.17
CA PRO A 670 -21.48 12.17 -11.23
C PRO A 670 -20.20 12.43 -12.04
N TRP A 671 -19.28 13.16 -11.42
CA TRP A 671 -18.05 13.63 -12.07
C TRP A 671 -17.02 12.50 -12.13
N ASP A 672 -16.29 12.42 -13.24
CA ASP A 672 -15.09 11.60 -13.29
C ASP A 672 -14.00 12.34 -12.50
N VAL A 673 -13.34 11.65 -11.57
CA VAL A 673 -12.33 12.31 -10.70
C VAL A 673 -10.90 11.88 -11.05
N VAL A 674 -10.00 12.87 -11.05
CA VAL A 674 -8.55 12.68 -11.01
C VAL A 674 -8.04 13.02 -9.60
N ALA A 675 -7.60 12.00 -8.87
CA ALA A 675 -7.01 12.20 -7.54
C ALA A 675 -5.57 12.70 -7.62
N ILE A 676 -5.24 13.68 -6.79
CA ILE A 676 -3.87 14.10 -6.50
C ILE A 676 -3.36 13.36 -5.26
N GLY A 677 -2.70 12.23 -5.50
CA GLY A 677 -2.09 11.38 -4.50
C GLY A 677 -0.63 11.75 -4.25
N HIS A 678 -0.36 12.57 -3.24
CA HIS A 678 1.00 12.85 -2.80
C HIS A 678 1.63 11.59 -2.17
N LEU A 679 2.55 10.94 -2.88
CA LEU A 679 3.34 9.78 -2.43
C LEU A 679 4.34 10.11 -1.29
N THR A 680 4.36 11.36 -0.82
CA THR A 680 5.42 11.91 0.04
C THR A 680 5.30 11.52 1.51
N ALA A 681 4.30 10.71 1.93
CA ALA A 681 4.16 10.28 3.33
C ALA A 681 5.46 9.69 3.90
N GLN A 682 6.20 8.87 3.12
CA GLN A 682 7.48 8.32 3.59
C GLN A 682 8.62 9.34 3.65
N GLN A 683 8.69 10.29 2.71
CA GLN A 683 9.70 11.36 2.70
C GLN A 683 9.47 12.35 3.82
N VAL A 684 8.21 12.78 3.99
CA VAL A 684 7.75 13.64 5.08
C VAL A 684 7.98 12.98 6.44
N GLN A 685 7.60 11.70 6.60
CA GLN A 685 7.87 10.97 7.84
C GLN A 685 9.38 10.89 8.14
N ASN A 686 10.22 10.65 7.13
CA ASN A 686 11.66 10.58 7.31
C ASN A 686 12.26 11.96 7.63
N PHE A 687 11.81 13.03 6.97
CA PHE A 687 12.22 14.40 7.24
C PHE A 687 11.88 14.77 8.68
N MET A 688 10.62 14.60 9.08
CA MET A 688 10.14 14.89 10.43
C MET A 688 10.93 14.06 11.45
N TRP A 689 11.15 12.77 11.19
CA TRP A 689 11.96 11.92 12.05
C TRP A 689 13.41 12.41 12.16
N SER A 690 14.07 12.73 11.05
CA SER A 690 15.46 13.20 11.05
C SER A 690 15.64 14.52 11.79
N PHE A 691 14.61 15.38 11.73
CA PHE A 691 14.58 16.67 12.40
C PHE A 691 14.41 16.51 13.91
N PHE A 692 13.44 15.71 14.36
CA PHE A 692 13.18 15.50 15.79
C PHE A 692 14.14 14.50 16.45
N PHE A 693 14.81 13.64 15.67
CA PHE A 693 15.74 12.62 16.16
C PHE A 693 17.05 12.56 15.35
N PRO A 694 18.04 13.43 15.66
CA PRO A 694 19.31 13.47 14.93
C PRO A 694 20.28 12.31 15.19
N SER A 695 19.98 11.39 16.13
CA SER A 695 20.90 10.31 16.55
C SER A 695 20.48 8.92 16.07
N SER A 696 21.48 8.07 15.82
CA SER A 696 21.49 6.84 15.00
C SER A 696 20.69 5.62 15.51
N THR A 697 19.52 5.78 16.12
CA THR A 697 18.67 4.63 16.48
C THR A 697 18.02 4.05 15.23
N LYS A 698 18.66 3.00 14.68
CA LYS A 698 18.09 2.14 13.63
C LYS A 698 16.80 1.51 14.13
N VAL A 699 15.65 2.04 13.71
CA VAL A 699 14.39 1.34 13.92
C VAL A 699 14.30 0.21 12.88
N GLU A 700 14.11 -1.02 13.35
CA GLU A 700 13.86 -2.18 12.50
C GLU A 700 12.64 -1.91 11.60
N ALA A 701 12.83 -2.06 10.28
CA ALA A 701 11.79 -2.02 9.27
C ALA A 701 10.95 -3.31 9.34
N ARG A 702 10.06 -3.40 10.33
CA ARG A 702 9.00 -4.42 10.40
C ARG A 702 7.68 -3.68 10.43
N CYS A 703 6.75 -4.06 9.55
CA CYS A 703 5.41 -3.48 9.34
C CYS A 703 5.23 -2.10 9.98
N LYS A 704 5.58 -1.05 9.24
CA LYS A 704 5.24 0.31 9.65
C LYS A 704 4.21 0.88 8.69
N PRO A 705 3.26 1.70 9.15
CA PRO A 705 2.42 2.59 8.34
C PRO A 705 3.26 3.69 7.64
N THR A 706 4.35 3.28 7.01
CA THR A 706 5.28 4.09 6.22
C THR A 706 5.10 3.83 4.72
N GLY A 707 4.08 3.05 4.37
CA GLY A 707 3.68 2.75 3.00
C GLY A 707 2.88 3.89 2.37
N PRO A 708 2.77 3.93 1.03
CA PRO A 708 1.94 4.92 0.34
C PRO A 708 0.48 4.76 0.79
N PHE A 709 -0.19 5.86 1.12
CA PHE A 709 -1.58 5.95 1.58
C PHE A 709 -2.59 4.95 0.94
N PHE A 710 -2.45 4.62 -0.34
CA PHE A 710 -3.30 3.68 -1.08
C PHE A 710 -3.12 2.20 -0.70
N TYR A 711 -1.93 1.82 -0.23
CA TYR A 711 -1.58 0.44 0.10
C TYR A 711 -0.83 0.36 1.42
N LEU A 712 -1.07 -0.72 2.12
CA LEU A 712 -0.31 -1.01 3.32
C LEU A 712 1.04 -1.59 2.91
N ASP A 713 1.94 -0.66 2.54
CA ASP A 713 3.28 -0.86 1.98
C ASP A 713 3.31 -1.23 0.48
N VAL A 714 4.51 -1.18 -0.10
CA VAL A 714 4.75 -1.32 -1.53
C VAL A 714 4.64 -2.78 -1.95
N GLY A 715 3.42 -3.20 -2.25
CA GLY A 715 3.10 -4.62 -2.45
C GLY A 715 1.82 -5.07 -1.74
N GLY A 716 1.22 -4.19 -0.92
CA GLY A 716 0.18 -4.55 0.02
C GLY A 716 -1.19 -4.80 -0.59
N VAL A 717 -2.12 -5.21 0.26
CA VAL A 717 -3.56 -5.01 0.02
C VAL A 717 -3.89 -3.52 0.10
N PHE A 718 -4.99 -3.11 -0.52
CA PHE A 718 -5.48 -1.74 -0.40
C PHE A 718 -5.69 -1.39 1.08
N SER A 719 -5.41 -0.14 1.46
CA SER A 719 -6.02 0.42 2.67
C SER A 719 -7.51 0.62 2.43
N TYR A 720 -8.32 0.78 3.49
CA TYR A 720 -9.75 1.09 3.35
C TYR A 720 -10.00 2.24 2.37
N TRP A 721 -9.29 3.36 2.57
CA TRP A 721 -9.39 4.53 1.70
C TRP A 721 -8.74 4.33 0.33
N GLY A 722 -7.66 3.54 0.26
CA GLY A 722 -7.01 3.21 -1.00
C GLY A 722 -7.93 2.48 -1.97
N LYS A 723 -8.74 1.53 -1.47
CA LYS A 723 -9.74 0.82 -2.26
C LYS A 723 -10.82 1.78 -2.76
N LYS A 724 -11.43 2.55 -1.85
CA LYS A 724 -12.47 3.52 -2.19
C LYS A 724 -12.05 4.51 -3.27
N ILE A 725 -10.81 4.97 -3.23
CA ILE A 725 -10.31 5.91 -4.24
C ILE A 725 -10.01 5.21 -5.55
N ASN A 726 -9.50 3.98 -5.50
CA ASN A 726 -9.32 3.22 -6.73
C ASN A 726 -10.66 2.95 -7.43
N GLU A 727 -11.73 2.70 -6.68
CA GLU A 727 -13.07 2.51 -7.22
C GLU A 727 -13.67 3.82 -7.74
N ALA A 728 -13.43 4.95 -7.07
CA ALA A 728 -14.03 6.24 -7.43
C ALA A 728 -13.28 7.02 -8.52
N CYS A 729 -11.94 6.95 -8.57
CA CYS A 729 -11.15 7.79 -9.47
C CYS A 729 -10.81 7.12 -10.79
N VAL A 730 -10.92 7.88 -11.88
CA VAL A 730 -10.45 7.45 -13.21
C VAL A 730 -8.93 7.41 -13.26
N LEU A 731 -8.28 8.38 -12.61
CA LEU A 731 -6.85 8.55 -12.62
C LEU A 731 -6.36 9.04 -11.25
N CYS A 732 -5.21 8.56 -10.81
CA CYS A 732 -4.51 9.08 -9.64
C CYS A 732 -3.09 9.46 -10.04
N VAL A 733 -2.77 10.75 -9.98
CA VAL A 733 -1.44 11.31 -10.26
C VAL A 733 -0.91 12.04 -9.04
N ASP A 734 0.37 12.42 -9.01
CA ASP A 734 0.95 13.16 -7.90
C ASP A 734 0.96 14.68 -8.09
N SER A 735 0.68 15.16 -9.31
CA SER A 735 0.65 16.58 -9.65
C SER A 735 -0.14 16.82 -10.93
N VAL A 736 -0.87 17.94 -10.99
CA VAL A 736 -1.56 18.43 -12.19
C VAL A 736 -0.58 18.71 -13.33
N GLY A 737 0.65 19.09 -13.02
CA GLY A 737 1.68 19.39 -14.03
C GLY A 737 2.05 18.20 -14.91
N ARG A 738 1.69 16.97 -14.51
CA ARG A 738 1.92 15.78 -15.35
C ARG A 738 0.84 15.55 -16.39
N LEU A 739 -0.33 16.15 -16.23
CA LEU A 739 -1.44 15.96 -17.15
C LEU A 739 -1.24 16.72 -18.47
N GLY A 740 -0.21 17.57 -18.56
CA GLY A 740 0.18 18.32 -19.75
C GLY A 740 1.22 17.64 -20.64
N ASP A 741 1.78 16.49 -20.25
CA ASP A 741 2.77 15.78 -21.07
C ASP A 741 2.10 15.18 -22.33
N HIS A 742 2.76 15.29 -23.50
CA HIS A 742 2.20 14.84 -24.79
C HIS A 742 1.91 13.33 -24.87
N ASP A 743 2.52 12.53 -24.00
CA ASP A 743 2.29 11.09 -23.90
C ASP A 743 1.61 10.78 -22.55
N MET A 744 0.28 10.88 -22.53
CA MET A 744 -0.58 10.48 -21.41
C MET A 744 -0.87 8.97 -21.38
N SER A 745 -0.03 8.15 -22.03
CA SER A 745 -0.22 6.69 -21.97
C SER A 745 -0.09 6.17 -20.55
N VAL A 746 -0.80 5.07 -20.27
CA VAL A 746 -0.68 4.33 -18.98
C VAL A 746 0.77 4.00 -18.68
N ALA A 747 1.54 3.61 -19.70
CA ALA A 747 2.93 3.23 -19.56
C ALA A 747 3.82 4.39 -19.09
N SER A 748 3.66 5.59 -19.66
CA SER A 748 4.45 6.76 -19.29
C SER A 748 4.15 7.21 -17.85
N LEU A 749 2.86 7.27 -17.47
CA LEU A 749 2.40 7.68 -16.14
C LEU A 749 2.88 6.70 -15.05
N VAL A 750 2.77 5.40 -15.32
CA VAL A 750 3.28 4.35 -14.43
C VAL A 750 4.81 4.40 -14.33
N GLN A 751 5.52 4.55 -15.44
CA GLN A 751 6.98 4.61 -15.44
C GLN A 751 7.50 5.82 -14.66
N ALA A 752 6.91 6.99 -14.87
CA ALA A 752 7.27 8.20 -14.14
C ALA A 752 6.97 8.11 -12.64
N ARG A 753 5.97 7.32 -12.23
CA ARG A 753 5.74 6.98 -10.82
C ARG A 753 6.84 6.06 -10.26
N LEU A 754 7.25 5.06 -11.02
CA LEU A 754 8.32 4.13 -10.64
C LEU A 754 9.69 4.83 -10.53
N ASP A 755 10.01 5.76 -11.43
CA ASP A 755 11.30 6.45 -11.44
C ASP A 755 11.47 7.38 -10.23
N ARG A 756 10.42 8.11 -9.82
CA ARG A 756 10.48 8.90 -8.58
C ARG A 756 10.64 8.04 -7.32
N ARG A 757 10.10 6.82 -7.31
CA ARG A 757 10.40 5.86 -6.23
C ARG A 757 11.89 5.54 -6.19
N ARG A 758 12.52 5.32 -7.34
CA ARG A 758 13.98 5.08 -7.42
C ARG A 758 14.74 6.30 -6.92
N ASP A 759 14.32 7.51 -7.28
CA ASP A 759 14.99 8.73 -6.84
C ASP A 759 14.83 8.96 -5.34
N SER A 760 13.66 8.73 -4.76
CA SER A 760 13.44 8.73 -3.30
C SER A 760 14.32 7.71 -2.56
N ILE A 761 14.52 6.53 -3.14
CA ILE A 761 15.44 5.51 -2.61
C ILE A 761 16.91 5.96 -2.78
N ARG A 762 17.26 6.68 -3.84
CA ARG A 762 18.62 7.20 -4.07
C ARG A 762 18.96 8.35 -3.12
N THR A 763 18.04 9.28 -2.83
CA THR A 763 18.24 10.31 -1.78
C THR A 763 18.42 9.69 -0.41
N ARG A 764 17.79 8.53 -0.15
CA ARG A 764 18.01 7.72 1.06
C ARG A 764 19.41 7.10 1.13
N ALA A 765 20.00 6.76 -0.02
CA ALA A 765 21.35 6.20 -0.11
C ALA A 765 22.44 7.29 -0.03
N SER A 766 22.21 8.48 -0.60
CA SER A 766 23.19 9.57 -0.54
C SER A 766 23.31 10.20 0.86
N THR A 767 22.21 10.28 1.61
CA THR A 767 22.22 10.73 3.02
C THR A 767 22.86 9.72 3.98
N THR A 768 23.01 8.45 3.57
CA THR A 768 23.68 7.41 4.34
C THR A 768 25.12 7.14 3.87
N ALA A 769 25.55 7.72 2.76
CA ALA A 769 26.85 7.45 2.14
C ALA A 769 27.87 8.59 2.35
N THR A 770 28.21 8.87 3.60
CA THR A 770 29.59 9.25 3.98
C THR A 770 30.33 8.03 4.50
N SER A 771 30.47 7.00 3.67
CA SER A 771 31.61 6.08 3.68
C SER A 771 31.55 5.13 2.48
N SER A 772 32.62 5.15 1.71
CA SER A 772 33.02 4.24 0.62
C SER A 772 32.28 2.91 0.50
N ALA A 773 31.41 2.78 -0.50
CA ALA A 773 31.16 1.54 -1.22
C ALA A 773 30.53 1.86 -2.58
N ILE A 774 31.37 2.02 -3.61
CA ILE A 774 30.95 2.02 -5.01
C ILE A 774 30.34 0.63 -5.27
N THR A 775 29.01 0.55 -5.33
CA THR A 775 28.30 -0.71 -5.58
C THR A 775 28.12 -0.93 -7.07
N THR A 776 28.11 -2.21 -7.44
CA THR A 776 28.06 -2.82 -8.78
C THR A 776 26.94 -2.31 -9.72
N TYR A 777 26.04 -1.44 -9.24
CA TYR A 777 24.93 -0.86 -10.01
C TYR A 777 25.35 0.26 -10.97
N ASP A 778 26.46 0.97 -10.72
CA ASP A 778 26.96 2.00 -11.66
C ASP A 778 27.48 1.39 -12.98
N LYS A 779 27.80 0.08 -12.99
CA LYS A 779 28.18 -0.65 -14.21
C LYS A 779 26.98 -1.03 -15.09
N LEU A 780 25.77 -1.08 -14.55
CA LEU A 780 24.54 -1.45 -15.28
C LEU A 780 23.89 -0.26 -15.99
N ALA A 781 24.11 0.97 -15.50
CA ALA A 781 23.61 2.20 -16.14
C ALA A 781 24.21 2.43 -17.54
N ASN A 782 25.36 1.82 -17.85
CA ASN A 782 26.00 1.93 -19.16
C ASN A 782 25.50 0.92 -20.20
N ILE A 783 24.57 0.01 -19.85
CA ILE A 783 24.05 -1.03 -20.76
C ILE A 783 22.71 -0.61 -21.42
N VAL A 784 22.06 0.46 -20.95
CA VAL A 784 20.71 0.88 -21.42
C VAL A 784 20.75 2.04 -22.44
N ARG A 785 21.89 2.31 -23.09
CA ARG A 785 21.92 3.22 -24.24
C ARG A 785 21.74 2.42 -25.55
N PRO A 786 20.69 2.67 -26.35
CA PRO A 786 20.55 2.04 -27.65
C PRO A 786 21.63 2.57 -28.61
N ASN A 787 22.21 1.65 -29.38
CA ASN A 787 23.31 1.83 -30.34
C ASN A 787 23.16 3.08 -31.23
N LYS A 788 24.17 3.97 -31.19
CA LYS A 788 24.53 4.77 -32.37
C LYS A 788 25.64 4.05 -33.11
N VAL A 789 25.33 3.60 -34.32
CA VAL A 789 26.27 3.20 -35.36
C VAL A 789 27.27 4.34 -35.57
N THR A 790 28.57 4.06 -35.52
CA THR A 790 29.57 4.81 -36.27
C THR A 790 30.80 3.93 -36.52
N THR A 791 31.23 4.02 -37.76
CA THR A 791 32.22 3.23 -38.49
C THR A 791 33.67 3.49 -38.05
N ALA A 792 34.53 2.54 -38.42
CA ALA A 792 35.95 2.43 -38.15
C ALA A 792 36.84 3.64 -38.51
N SER A 793 37.93 3.84 -37.75
CA SER A 793 39.33 3.78 -38.24
C SER A 793 40.36 4.19 -37.16
N SER A 794 41.44 3.40 -37.02
CA SER A 794 42.85 3.75 -36.67
C SER A 794 43.14 4.55 -35.39
N LEU A 795 44.20 4.41 -34.59
CA LEU A 795 45.41 3.56 -34.39
C LEU A 795 46.27 4.39 -33.39
N THR A 796 46.99 3.76 -32.45
CA THR A 796 48.25 4.23 -31.78
C THR A 796 48.18 5.49 -30.87
N THR A 797 48.91 5.70 -29.76
CA THR A 797 49.94 4.99 -28.98
C THR A 797 50.26 5.82 -27.69
N ALA A 798 50.82 5.17 -26.67
CA ALA A 798 51.63 5.69 -25.52
C ALA A 798 50.89 6.34 -24.32
N MET A 799 50.99 5.82 -23.08
CA MET A 799 52.15 5.78 -22.16
C MET A 799 52.67 7.20 -21.82
N SER A 800 53.00 7.60 -20.59
CA SER A 800 52.90 7.05 -19.24
C SER A 800 53.17 8.20 -18.26
N MET A 801 52.72 8.00 -17.02
CA MET A 801 53.41 8.29 -15.75
C MET A 801 54.07 9.66 -15.44
N HIS A 802 53.52 10.21 -14.34
CA HIS A 802 54.20 10.59 -13.10
C HIS A 802 54.77 12.01 -12.86
N HIS A 803 54.22 12.60 -11.77
CA HIS A 803 54.89 13.34 -10.68
C HIS A 803 55.51 14.71 -11.03
N ARG A 804 55.51 15.74 -10.18
CA ARG A 804 55.03 16.02 -8.82
C ARG A 804 55.12 17.55 -8.64
N SER A 805 54.29 18.08 -7.75
CA SER A 805 54.52 19.23 -6.85
C SER A 805 54.97 20.59 -7.42
N GLU A 806 54.19 21.64 -7.16
CA GLU A 806 54.45 22.66 -6.12
C GLU A 806 53.50 23.86 -6.28
N ASN A 807 52.74 24.16 -5.23
CA ASN A 807 52.25 25.50 -4.88
C ASN A 807 53.44 26.23 -4.19
N PRO A 808 53.50 27.59 -4.02
CA PRO A 808 52.37 28.44 -3.64
C PRO A 808 52.43 29.93 -4.09
N ALA A 809 51.43 30.70 -3.61
CA ALA A 809 51.36 32.17 -3.49
C ALA A 809 51.08 32.94 -4.80
N MET A 810 50.27 34.00 -4.82
CA MET A 810 50.21 35.08 -3.85
C MET A 810 48.86 35.81 -3.91
N ASP A 811 48.67 36.53 -2.83
CA ASP A 811 47.53 37.25 -2.32
C ASP A 811 47.16 38.53 -3.12
N ARG A 812 45.91 38.97 -2.91
CA ARG A 812 45.39 40.36 -2.98
C ARG A 812 45.08 41.06 -4.32
N ARG A 813 43.75 41.23 -4.44
CA ARG A 813 42.98 42.51 -4.51
C ARG A 813 42.93 43.30 -5.83
N SER A 814 41.67 43.41 -6.26
CA SER A 814 40.96 44.61 -6.74
C SER A 814 41.42 45.26 -8.05
N SER A 815 40.58 45.15 -9.08
CA SER A 815 39.68 46.25 -9.47
C SER A 815 38.88 45.90 -10.72
N LEU A 816 37.60 46.30 -10.71
CA LEU A 816 36.79 46.73 -11.85
C LEU A 816 36.62 45.78 -13.06
N ALA A 817 35.51 45.02 -13.06
CA ALA A 817 34.41 45.13 -14.03
C ALA A 817 33.37 44.03 -13.73
#